data_AF-A0AAV4K1P4-F1
#
_entry.id   AF-A0AAV4K1P4-F1
#
_cell.length_a   1.000
_cell.length_b   1.000
_cell.length_c   1.000
_cell.angle_alpha   90.00
_cell.angle_beta   90.00
_cell.angle_gamma   90.00
#
_symmetry.space_group_name_H-M   'P 1'
#
loop_
_entity.id
_entity.type
_entity.pdbx_description
1 polymer ?
#
loop_
_entity_poly.entity_id
_entity_poly.type
_entity_poly.pdbx_seq_one_letter_code
_entity_poly.pdbx_strand_id
1 'polypeptide(L)'
;MAAADSVNLDSLLDGSKLHAALLADRNRCEDEDLKVMWYHGKMSRACAEKLLFEAMENAPNQNLDGMFLVRGVSRSDKDYSLSFVHNRRCYHYYIHCFDEDYFMITEGPKVHGLDKLIEFYIEGANHLPTRLTNLCKGILPPAKVRKEGPTNLLHTAVEKGRVDVTLKILKHHLCPDVDSKNEAGYTALHLATNSDMAEAVSLLLSKGADVNIKDPDGATPLFTACMNNSVKSAKILVSHAPSCVHEKSPVSGWVPLHAAAMCGHTQCAKILLDVHAALFPRGWQKETPLDVTEKYRRNRCHEFLENYTEKLVLKSTEAEWLHPELDREGAENLFSQSSKKEGLFVVRKSRTAEGHYVLSVCDGTSLFHYAIQKTVYRGETMYYMDDGPFHRSLALLVQYYHMFADGLATILVAPVTVVPVLDKDEDPAGQDYQYSSCPSPSIPPSSPTRAAPQPAPFRPKLPPRPADLDSPPSSAEPPTNRKSSSTGKDDETAQQQDDAPEEEMPLREISHKDLKLGREIGKGEYGSVVHGILTVRRSLFARPSKQEVAIKMFHSVGNKEDFLGEARVMQQLKNDYIVELKGICYDKCLMLVEEFLPMGSMLDFLEEHPEKVRVERELYVWAAQIAKGMMYLESKRLVHRDLAARNILLASLQKVKISDFGLSRAMGTDKEYYKASKGGRWPIKWYAPESVCYGHFSRASDVWSYGVTLWEMFSYGAAPFEEMTGVEVIKFIEDGNRLAQPQKCPDVVYTTMLRCWSWEPADRPTFSWLDQHFDTEETYVSARDLLKAVGRS
;
A
#
# COMPACT_ATOMS: atom_id res chain seq x y z
N MET A 1 -42.08 15.93 15.05
CA MET A 1 -43.56 16.06 14.85
C MET A 1 -43.88 17.54 14.72
N ALA A 2 -44.89 17.89 13.91
CA ALA A 2 -45.07 19.20 13.29
C ALA A 2 -43.91 19.54 12.30
N ALA A 3 -44.15 19.81 11.01
CA ALA A 3 -45.40 19.69 10.26
C ALA A 3 -45.15 19.02 8.90
N ALA A 4 -45.73 17.83 8.73
CA ALA A 4 -45.99 17.24 7.43
C ALA A 4 -47.51 17.14 7.32
N ASP A 5 -48.11 17.88 6.40
CA ASP A 5 -49.52 17.68 6.05
C ASP A 5 -49.73 16.23 5.63
N SER A 6 -50.88 15.66 5.98
CA SER A 6 -51.16 14.24 5.77
C SER A 6 -51.37 13.94 4.28
N VAL A 7 -50.27 13.77 3.54
CA VAL A 7 -50.26 13.32 2.14
C VAL A 7 -51.03 12.01 2.08
N ASN A 8 -52.22 12.05 1.47
CA ASN A 8 -53.10 10.90 1.39
C ASN A 8 -52.49 9.89 0.41
N LEU A 9 -51.76 8.90 0.93
CA LEU A 9 -51.01 7.93 0.16
C LEU A 9 -51.90 7.10 -0.77
N ASP A 10 -53.17 6.86 -0.43
CA ASP A 10 -54.15 6.21 -1.32
C ASP A 10 -54.43 7.02 -2.59
N SER A 11 -54.42 8.36 -2.48
CA SER A 11 -54.59 9.24 -3.65
C SER A 11 -53.42 9.18 -4.62
N LEU A 12 -52.24 8.73 -4.18
CA LEU A 12 -51.04 8.56 -5.00
C LEU A 12 -51.05 7.29 -5.86
N LEU A 13 -52.12 6.47 -5.77
CA LEU A 13 -52.36 5.40 -6.72
C LEU A 13 -52.77 5.94 -8.11
N ASP A 14 -53.23 7.19 -8.19
CA ASP A 14 -53.43 7.96 -9.42
C ASP A 14 -52.09 8.52 -9.91
N GLY A 15 -51.67 8.13 -11.12
CA GLY A 15 -50.38 8.53 -11.69
C GLY A 15 -50.22 10.04 -11.91
N SER A 16 -51.32 10.78 -12.12
CA SER A 16 -51.28 12.24 -12.26
C SER A 16 -50.98 12.93 -10.92
N LYS A 17 -51.63 12.46 -9.85
CA LYS A 17 -51.42 12.93 -8.49
C LYS A 17 -50.05 12.53 -7.95
N LEU A 18 -49.58 11.33 -8.28
CA LEU A 18 -48.22 10.87 -7.95
C LEU A 18 -47.15 11.75 -8.59
N HIS A 19 -47.29 12.12 -9.87
CA HIS A 19 -46.34 13.00 -10.54
C HIS A 19 -46.30 14.38 -9.88
N ALA A 20 -47.46 14.98 -9.61
CA ALA A 20 -47.55 16.27 -8.91
C ALA A 20 -46.99 16.20 -7.48
N ALA A 21 -47.25 15.12 -6.75
CA ALA A 21 -46.75 14.91 -5.39
C ALA A 21 -45.22 14.72 -5.37
N LEU A 22 -44.65 13.94 -6.29
CA LEU A 22 -43.20 13.76 -6.39
C LEU A 22 -42.49 15.05 -6.83
N LEU A 23 -43.10 15.85 -7.70
CA LEU A 23 -42.55 17.16 -8.08
C LEU A 23 -42.61 18.15 -6.89
N ALA A 24 -43.71 18.20 -6.14
CA ALA A 24 -43.81 19.03 -4.95
C ALA A 24 -42.87 18.58 -3.83
N ASP A 25 -42.73 17.26 -3.61
CA ASP A 25 -41.81 16.68 -2.63
C ASP A 25 -40.35 16.95 -3.00
N ARG A 26 -39.99 16.82 -4.29
CA ARG A 26 -38.67 17.18 -4.80
C ARG A 26 -38.38 18.67 -4.56
N ASN A 27 -39.29 19.57 -4.93
CA ASN A 27 -39.09 21.01 -4.75
C ASN A 27 -38.91 21.37 -3.26
N ARG A 28 -39.68 20.74 -2.36
CA ARG A 28 -39.55 20.87 -0.90
C ARG A 28 -38.20 20.37 -0.38
N CYS A 29 -37.64 19.31 -0.96
CA CYS A 29 -36.31 18.81 -0.62
C CYS A 29 -35.21 19.72 -1.18
N GLU A 30 -35.39 20.27 -2.39
CA GLU A 30 -34.41 21.16 -3.03
C GLU A 30 -34.12 22.42 -2.19
N ASP A 31 -35.10 23.00 -1.49
CA ASP A 31 -34.86 24.17 -0.59
C ASP A 31 -33.89 23.89 0.56
N GLU A 32 -33.87 22.66 1.09
CA GLU A 32 -32.90 22.24 2.12
C GLU A 32 -31.59 21.77 1.49
N ASP A 33 -31.66 20.94 0.45
CA ASP A 33 -30.50 20.43 -0.27
C ASP A 33 -29.66 21.56 -0.91
N LEU A 34 -30.27 22.69 -1.30
CA LEU A 34 -29.59 23.90 -1.79
C LEU A 34 -28.53 24.44 -0.81
N LYS A 35 -28.69 24.22 0.49
CA LYS A 35 -27.75 24.64 1.54
C LYS A 35 -26.48 23.77 1.57
N VAL A 36 -26.51 22.61 0.93
CA VAL A 36 -25.42 21.63 0.91
C VAL A 36 -24.95 21.25 -0.51
N MET A 37 -25.35 22.00 -1.55
CA MET A 37 -24.85 21.85 -2.94
C MET A 37 -23.41 22.39 -3.13
N TRP A 38 -22.48 21.99 -2.26
CA TRP A 38 -21.06 22.39 -2.30
C TRP A 38 -20.16 21.36 -3.01
N TYR A 39 -20.70 20.25 -3.52
CA TYR A 39 -19.93 19.17 -4.14
C TYR A 39 -19.81 19.36 -5.66
N HIS A 40 -18.66 19.01 -6.24
CA HIS A 40 -18.39 19.21 -7.68
C HIS A 40 -17.87 17.94 -8.39
N GLY A 41 -18.15 16.75 -7.86
CA GLY A 41 -17.70 15.49 -8.47
C GLY A 41 -16.18 15.30 -8.40
N LYS A 42 -15.62 14.40 -9.22
CA LYS A 42 -14.17 14.25 -9.41
C LYS A 42 -13.63 15.45 -10.21
N MET A 43 -12.86 16.33 -9.58
CA MET A 43 -12.39 17.58 -10.20
C MET A 43 -10.91 17.86 -9.89
N SER A 44 -10.18 18.35 -10.90
CA SER A 44 -8.76 18.74 -10.74
C SER A 44 -8.60 19.96 -9.83
N ARG A 45 -7.40 20.14 -9.26
CA ARG A 45 -7.07 21.33 -8.46
C ARG A 45 -7.21 22.62 -9.27
N ALA A 46 -6.68 22.65 -10.49
CA ALA A 46 -6.70 23.85 -11.34
C ALA A 46 -8.12 24.27 -11.75
N CYS A 47 -9.03 23.31 -11.96
CA CYS A 47 -10.44 23.60 -12.21
C CYS A 47 -11.13 24.22 -10.98
N ALA A 48 -10.78 23.77 -9.77
CA ALA A 48 -11.32 24.31 -8.52
C ALA A 48 -10.80 25.72 -8.24
N GLU A 49 -9.49 25.95 -8.43
CA GLU A 49 -8.87 27.28 -8.37
C GLU A 49 -9.57 28.23 -9.36
N LYS A 50 -9.78 27.80 -10.62
CA LYS A 50 -10.48 28.58 -11.64
C LYS A 50 -11.89 29.00 -11.19
N LEU A 51 -12.74 28.07 -10.75
CA LEU A 51 -14.12 28.37 -10.34
C LEU A 51 -14.18 29.36 -9.16
N LEU A 52 -13.27 29.22 -8.20
CA LEU A 52 -13.17 30.12 -7.05
C LEU A 52 -12.68 31.51 -7.46
N PHE A 53 -11.72 31.62 -8.39
CA PHE A 53 -11.28 32.91 -8.94
C PHE A 53 -12.35 33.58 -9.82
N GLU A 54 -13.06 32.84 -10.68
CA GLU A 54 -14.18 33.38 -11.46
C GLU A 54 -15.27 33.95 -10.53
N ALA A 55 -15.58 33.28 -9.42
CA ALA A 55 -16.51 33.81 -8.41
C ALA A 55 -15.98 35.07 -7.70
N MET A 56 -14.66 35.19 -7.49
CA MET A 56 -14.04 36.42 -6.96
C MET A 56 -14.08 37.60 -7.95
N GLU A 57 -13.84 37.35 -9.24
CA GLU A 57 -13.87 38.39 -10.28
C GLU A 57 -15.28 38.92 -10.53
N ASN A 58 -16.31 38.07 -10.40
CA ASN A 58 -17.71 38.47 -10.54
C ASN A 58 -18.26 39.27 -9.33
N ALA A 59 -17.59 39.24 -8.17
CA ALA A 59 -18.03 39.92 -6.95
C ALA A 59 -16.90 40.66 -6.21
N PRO A 60 -16.16 41.58 -6.87
CA PRO A 60 -14.89 42.13 -6.39
C PRO A 60 -14.98 43.00 -5.12
N ASN A 61 -16.21 43.43 -4.78
CA ASN A 61 -16.53 44.25 -3.60
C ASN A 61 -17.12 43.43 -2.43
N GLN A 62 -17.29 42.11 -2.59
CA GLN A 62 -17.75 41.23 -1.51
C GLN A 62 -16.55 40.61 -0.78
N ASN A 63 -16.71 40.36 0.52
CA ASN A 63 -15.78 39.48 1.23
C ASN A 63 -16.17 38.02 0.92
N LEU A 64 -15.26 37.29 0.29
CA LEU A 64 -15.42 35.88 -0.09
C LEU A 64 -14.44 34.96 0.65
N ASP A 65 -13.81 35.45 1.71
CA ASP A 65 -13.01 34.59 2.58
C ASP A 65 -13.90 33.54 3.26
N GLY A 66 -13.47 32.27 3.17
CA GLY A 66 -14.24 31.09 3.52
C GLY A 66 -15.09 30.54 2.37
N MET A 67 -15.14 31.18 1.19
CA MET A 67 -15.91 30.66 0.05
C MET A 67 -15.29 29.36 -0.46
N PHE A 68 -16.09 28.28 -0.58
CA PHE A 68 -15.55 26.92 -0.68
C PHE A 68 -16.31 25.98 -1.62
N LEU A 69 -15.64 24.91 -2.04
CA LEU A 69 -16.20 23.72 -2.67
C LEU A 69 -15.49 22.45 -2.21
N VAL A 70 -16.12 21.29 -2.40
CA VAL A 70 -15.51 19.98 -2.20
C VAL A 70 -15.55 19.18 -3.50
N ARG A 71 -14.48 18.42 -3.76
CA ARG A 71 -14.31 17.59 -4.96
C ARG A 71 -13.68 16.24 -4.61
N GLY A 72 -14.08 15.18 -5.31
CA GLY A 72 -13.46 13.85 -5.21
C GLY A 72 -12.06 13.83 -5.83
N VAL A 73 -11.18 12.99 -5.30
CA VAL A 73 -9.76 12.91 -5.72
C VAL A 73 -9.59 11.91 -6.88
N SER A 74 -8.82 12.26 -7.92
CA SER A 74 -8.65 11.40 -9.10
C SER A 74 -7.91 10.07 -8.86
N ARG A 75 -7.43 9.81 -7.64
CA ARG A 75 -6.68 8.61 -7.23
C ARG A 75 -7.40 7.74 -6.20
N SER A 76 -8.56 8.16 -5.70
CA SER A 76 -9.32 7.45 -4.67
C SER A 76 -10.81 7.72 -4.87
N ASP A 77 -11.63 6.68 -4.83
CA ASP A 77 -13.08 6.79 -4.86
C ASP A 77 -13.69 7.06 -3.47
N LYS A 78 -12.86 7.05 -2.41
CA LYS A 78 -13.28 7.29 -1.02
C LYS A 78 -12.87 8.67 -0.50
N ASP A 79 -11.77 9.24 -1.00
CA ASP A 79 -11.20 10.49 -0.49
C ASP A 79 -11.61 11.73 -1.30
N TYR A 80 -11.68 12.85 -0.58
CA TYR A 80 -12.15 14.14 -1.08
C TYR A 80 -11.09 15.23 -0.86
N SER A 81 -11.34 16.43 -1.37
CA SER A 81 -10.52 17.60 -1.10
C SER A 81 -11.39 18.85 -0.97
N LEU A 82 -11.28 19.50 0.17
CA LEU A 82 -11.80 20.83 0.42
C LEU A 82 -10.95 21.85 -0.34
N SER A 83 -11.58 22.79 -1.04
CA SER A 83 -10.92 23.89 -1.76
C SER A 83 -11.64 25.20 -1.43
N PHE A 84 -10.95 26.20 -0.88
CA PHE A 84 -11.58 27.45 -0.42
C PHE A 84 -10.70 28.69 -0.59
N VAL A 85 -11.32 29.88 -0.55
CA VAL A 85 -10.66 31.18 -0.67
C VAL A 85 -10.34 31.77 0.71
N HIS A 86 -9.14 32.31 0.87
CA HIS A 86 -8.78 33.18 2.00
C HIS A 86 -7.70 34.18 1.57
N ASN A 87 -7.79 35.45 1.99
CA ASN A 87 -6.84 36.51 1.61
C ASN A 87 -6.57 36.57 0.08
N ARG A 88 -7.63 36.38 -0.72
CA ARG A 88 -7.59 36.29 -2.20
C ARG A 88 -6.68 35.17 -2.76
N ARG A 89 -6.44 34.10 -2.00
CA ARG A 89 -5.72 32.89 -2.44
C ARG A 89 -6.59 31.65 -2.27
N CYS A 90 -6.41 30.67 -3.15
CA CYS A 90 -7.04 29.36 -3.00
C CYS A 90 -6.17 28.44 -2.12
N TYR A 91 -6.81 27.84 -1.12
CA TYR A 91 -6.27 26.81 -0.23
C TYR A 91 -6.91 25.47 -0.57
N HIS A 92 -6.14 24.38 -0.46
CA HIS A 92 -6.64 23.03 -0.70
C HIS A 92 -6.17 22.11 0.42
N TYR A 93 -7.12 21.43 1.05
CA TYR A 93 -6.85 20.42 2.06
C TYR A 93 -7.31 19.05 1.56
N TYR A 94 -6.65 18.01 2.03
CA TYR A 94 -7.09 16.64 1.80
C TYR A 94 -8.18 16.29 2.83
N ILE A 95 -9.21 15.58 2.40
CA ILE A 95 -10.21 14.99 3.28
C ILE A 95 -10.04 13.48 3.18
N HIS A 96 -9.46 12.87 4.21
CA HIS A 96 -9.28 11.42 4.26
C HIS A 96 -10.55 10.75 4.74
N CYS A 97 -10.95 9.66 4.08
CA CYS A 97 -12.02 8.78 4.49
C CYS A 97 -11.48 7.55 5.25
N PHE A 98 -11.95 7.37 6.48
CA PHE A 98 -11.76 6.21 7.33
C PHE A 98 -13.07 5.41 7.43
N ASP A 99 -12.98 4.07 7.47
CA ASP A 99 -14.11 3.17 7.80
C ASP A 99 -15.37 3.36 6.91
N GLU A 100 -15.15 3.83 5.67
CA GLU A 100 -16.09 4.28 4.63
C GLU A 100 -16.90 5.55 4.93
N ASP A 101 -17.24 5.84 6.19
CA ASP A 101 -18.22 6.88 6.53
C ASP A 101 -17.68 7.98 7.48
N TYR A 102 -16.43 7.87 7.95
CA TYR A 102 -15.80 8.89 8.80
C TYR A 102 -14.79 9.70 8.01
N PHE A 103 -14.86 11.02 8.13
CA PHE A 103 -14.05 11.96 7.38
C PHE A 103 -13.23 12.86 8.30
N MET A 104 -12.04 13.23 7.86
CA MET A 104 -11.12 14.12 8.59
C MET A 104 -10.42 15.06 7.61
N ILE A 105 -10.25 16.32 7.99
CA ILE A 105 -9.29 17.24 7.35
C ILE A 105 -8.03 17.25 8.23
N THR A 106 -6.84 17.27 7.61
CA THR A 106 -5.51 17.21 8.26
C THR A 106 -5.46 17.83 9.67
N GLU A 107 -5.02 17.04 10.66
CA GLU A 107 -4.91 17.39 12.10
C GLU A 107 -6.25 17.66 12.84
N GLY A 108 -7.39 17.54 12.15
CA GLY A 108 -8.72 17.82 12.69
C GLY A 108 -9.45 16.63 13.30
N PRO A 109 -10.69 16.84 13.79
CA PRO A 109 -11.52 15.76 14.33
C PRO A 109 -11.96 14.79 13.23
N LYS A 110 -12.06 13.51 13.61
CA LYS A 110 -12.71 12.45 12.82
C LYS A 110 -14.24 12.55 13.00
N VAL A 111 -14.97 12.95 11.97
CA VAL A 111 -16.42 13.21 12.01
C VAL A 111 -17.17 12.19 11.16
N HIS A 112 -18.30 11.67 11.67
CA HIS A 112 -19.18 10.76 10.91
C HIS A 112 -20.05 11.57 9.93
N GLY A 113 -19.93 11.29 8.62
CA GLY A 113 -20.57 12.05 7.54
C GLY A 113 -19.72 13.22 7.04
N LEU A 114 -19.57 13.31 5.71
CA LEU A 114 -18.83 14.39 5.04
C LEU A 114 -19.58 15.73 5.11
N ASP A 115 -20.91 15.67 5.12
CA ASP A 115 -21.80 16.79 5.43
C ASP A 115 -21.54 17.38 6.81
N LYS A 116 -21.42 16.53 7.84
CA LYS A 116 -21.12 16.96 9.21
C LYS A 116 -19.70 17.48 9.40
N LEU A 117 -18.74 16.93 8.66
CA LEU A 117 -17.39 17.49 8.61
C LEU A 117 -17.42 18.93 8.05
N ILE A 118 -18.15 19.17 6.97
CA ILE A 118 -18.28 20.53 6.39
C ILE A 118 -19.07 21.47 7.29
N GLU A 119 -20.15 20.99 7.94
CA GLU A 119 -20.91 21.74 8.96
C GLU A 119 -19.98 22.24 10.09
N PHE A 120 -19.12 21.36 10.63
CA PHE A 120 -18.13 21.70 11.66
C PHE A 120 -17.14 22.82 11.25
N TYR A 121 -16.70 22.86 9.99
CA TYR A 121 -15.82 23.94 9.50
C TYR A 121 -16.58 25.21 9.04
N ILE A 122 -17.91 25.16 8.91
CA ILE A 122 -18.76 26.36 8.77
C ILE A 122 -18.95 27.01 10.15
N GLU A 123 -19.16 26.21 11.20
CA GLU A 123 -19.30 26.72 12.57
C GLU A 123 -18.01 27.37 13.10
N GLY A 124 -16.85 26.72 12.90
CA GLY A 124 -15.57 27.17 13.43
C GLY A 124 -14.41 27.06 12.43
N ALA A 125 -13.42 27.95 12.57
CA ALA A 125 -12.25 27.93 11.70
C ALA A 125 -11.38 26.69 11.93
N ASN A 126 -11.25 26.23 13.18
CA ASN A 126 -10.72 24.93 13.58
C ASN A 126 -9.49 24.52 12.74
N HIS A 127 -8.31 25.05 13.05
CA HIS A 127 -7.03 24.90 12.31
C HIS A 127 -7.02 25.27 10.80
N LEU A 128 -8.15 25.57 10.14
CA LEU A 128 -8.15 26.24 8.84
C LEU A 128 -7.86 27.75 8.99
N PRO A 129 -7.17 28.38 8.02
CA PRO A 129 -6.96 29.83 7.95
C PRO A 129 -8.19 30.72 8.14
N THR A 130 -9.39 30.23 7.80
CA THR A 130 -10.68 30.84 8.10
C THR A 130 -11.74 29.74 8.17
N ARG A 131 -12.85 29.99 8.88
CA ARG A 131 -14.06 29.17 8.74
C ARG A 131 -14.60 29.25 7.32
N LEU A 132 -15.34 28.23 6.93
CA LEU A 132 -16.09 28.18 5.68
C LEU A 132 -17.30 29.13 5.76
N THR A 133 -17.67 29.73 4.63
CA THR A 133 -18.73 30.73 4.54
C THR A 133 -19.67 30.43 3.37
N ASN A 134 -19.42 31.02 2.20
CA ASN A 134 -20.28 30.91 1.04
C ASN A 134 -19.95 29.63 0.27
N LEU A 135 -20.92 28.74 0.02
CA LEU A 135 -20.68 27.63 -0.91
C LEU A 135 -20.55 28.15 -2.35
N CYS A 136 -19.50 27.73 -3.05
CA CYS A 136 -19.39 27.82 -4.50
C CYS A 136 -20.29 26.71 -5.07
N LYS A 137 -21.46 27.10 -5.58
CA LYS A 137 -22.56 26.17 -5.89
C LYS A 137 -22.17 25.15 -6.98
N GLY A 138 -22.37 23.88 -6.67
CA GLY A 138 -22.23 22.75 -7.58
C GLY A 138 -23.47 21.86 -7.52
N ILE A 139 -23.25 20.58 -7.25
CA ILE A 139 -24.26 19.54 -7.05
C ILE A 139 -24.31 19.08 -5.58
N LEU A 140 -25.30 18.25 -5.27
CA LEU A 140 -25.46 17.58 -3.99
C LEU A 140 -24.34 16.53 -3.77
N PRO A 141 -23.79 16.38 -2.55
CA PRO A 141 -22.88 15.27 -2.24
C PRO A 141 -23.61 13.91 -2.32
N PRO A 142 -22.90 12.80 -2.62
CA PRO A 142 -23.50 11.47 -2.73
C PRO A 142 -24.21 11.04 -1.43
N ALA A 143 -25.36 10.37 -1.55
CA ALA A 143 -26.19 10.05 -0.39
C ALA A 143 -25.49 9.17 0.66
N LYS A 144 -24.60 8.25 0.25
CA LYS A 144 -23.80 7.41 1.16
C LYS A 144 -22.97 8.24 2.14
N VAL A 145 -22.29 9.29 1.67
CA VAL A 145 -21.37 10.11 2.48
C VAL A 145 -22.06 11.23 3.28
N ARG A 146 -23.37 11.40 3.14
CA ARG A 146 -24.19 12.21 4.05
C ARG A 146 -24.48 11.42 5.33
N LYS A 147 -24.62 12.09 6.47
CA LYS A 147 -25.21 11.51 7.67
C LYS A 147 -26.74 11.66 7.64
N GLU A 148 -27.24 12.80 7.18
CA GLU A 148 -28.66 13.20 7.28
C GLU A 148 -29.18 13.84 5.97
N GLY A 149 -30.51 13.90 5.80
CA GLY A 149 -31.15 14.53 4.65
C GLY A 149 -32.66 14.77 4.84
N PRO A 150 -33.37 15.36 3.86
CA PRO A 150 -34.80 15.65 3.98
C PRO A 150 -35.66 14.37 3.88
N THR A 151 -36.69 14.25 4.73
CA THR A 151 -37.60 13.08 4.69
C THR A 151 -38.52 13.13 3.48
N ASN A 152 -38.07 12.53 2.37
CA ASN A 152 -38.83 12.46 1.11
C ASN A 152 -40.05 11.50 1.15
N LEU A 153 -40.82 11.49 0.06
CA LEU A 153 -42.05 10.71 -0.10
C LEU A 153 -41.81 9.18 -0.16
N LEU A 154 -40.62 8.73 -0.57
CA LEU A 154 -40.26 7.30 -0.56
C LEU A 154 -40.12 6.78 0.87
N HIS A 155 -39.42 7.52 1.75
CA HIS A 155 -39.36 7.22 3.18
C HIS A 155 -40.77 7.16 3.78
N THR A 156 -41.60 8.17 3.47
CA THR A 156 -42.97 8.25 3.98
C THR A 156 -43.83 7.06 3.53
N ALA A 157 -43.73 6.64 2.26
CA ALA A 157 -44.47 5.48 1.75
C ALA A 157 -44.04 4.16 2.41
N VAL A 158 -42.74 3.97 2.64
CA VAL A 158 -42.20 2.79 3.34
C VAL A 158 -42.58 2.80 4.82
N GLU A 159 -42.39 3.90 5.54
CA GLU A 159 -42.71 4.03 6.97
C GLU A 159 -44.20 3.78 7.27
N LYS A 160 -45.10 4.17 6.35
CA LYS A 160 -46.55 3.87 6.46
C LYS A 160 -46.94 2.50 5.88
N GLY A 161 -45.99 1.63 5.53
CA GLY A 161 -46.23 0.27 5.05
C GLY A 161 -46.86 0.17 3.65
N ARG A 162 -46.87 1.25 2.85
CA ARG A 162 -47.66 1.36 1.61
C ARG A 162 -46.90 0.83 0.38
N VAL A 163 -46.68 -0.48 0.34
CA VAL A 163 -45.94 -1.18 -0.72
C VAL A 163 -46.42 -0.81 -2.14
N ASP A 164 -47.74 -0.68 -2.39
CA ASP A 164 -48.27 -0.25 -3.70
C ASP A 164 -47.79 1.14 -4.16
N VAL A 165 -47.60 2.05 -3.19
CA VAL A 165 -47.18 3.43 -3.43
C VAL A 165 -45.66 3.46 -3.60
N THR A 166 -44.92 2.74 -2.74
CA THR A 166 -43.48 2.47 -2.90
C THR A 166 -43.16 1.87 -4.28
N LEU A 167 -43.96 0.89 -4.75
CA LEU A 167 -43.90 0.28 -6.08
C LEU A 167 -44.08 1.28 -7.22
N LYS A 168 -44.94 2.30 -7.05
CA LYS A 168 -45.16 3.33 -8.07
C LYS A 168 -44.10 4.42 -8.04
N ILE A 169 -43.65 4.86 -6.86
CA ILE A 169 -42.54 5.81 -6.70
C ILE A 169 -41.28 5.26 -7.36
N LEU A 170 -40.86 4.05 -7.01
CA LEU A 170 -39.64 3.41 -7.54
C LEU A 170 -39.71 3.06 -9.03
N LYS A 171 -40.89 3.14 -9.66
CA LYS A 171 -41.08 3.01 -11.11
C LYS A 171 -41.23 4.35 -11.83
N HIS A 172 -41.36 5.46 -11.11
CA HIS A 172 -41.51 6.79 -11.69
C HIS A 172 -40.16 7.45 -12.00
N HIS A 173 -40.12 8.33 -13.00
CA HIS A 173 -38.88 9.01 -13.43
C HIS A 173 -38.47 10.16 -12.50
N LEU A 174 -39.36 10.64 -11.63
CA LEU A 174 -39.06 11.52 -10.49
C LEU A 174 -38.95 10.73 -9.18
N CYS A 175 -38.44 9.49 -9.22
CA CYS A 175 -38.06 8.79 -7.98
C CYS A 175 -36.89 9.55 -7.32
N PRO A 176 -36.90 9.79 -6.00
CA PRO A 176 -35.69 10.23 -5.29
C PRO A 176 -34.61 9.15 -5.37
N ASP A 177 -33.36 9.53 -5.07
CA ASP A 177 -32.27 8.56 -4.87
C ASP A 177 -32.68 7.58 -3.75
N VAL A 178 -32.54 6.27 -4.02
CA VAL A 178 -32.98 5.19 -3.13
C VAL A 178 -32.16 5.11 -1.84
N ASP A 179 -30.92 5.60 -1.89
CA ASP A 179 -29.99 5.67 -0.77
C ASP A 179 -29.98 7.04 -0.07
N SER A 180 -30.90 7.94 -0.46
CA SER A 180 -31.21 9.16 0.31
C SER A 180 -31.43 8.80 1.78
N LYS A 181 -30.82 9.56 2.69
CA LYS A 181 -31.09 9.47 4.13
C LYS A 181 -32.15 10.49 4.53
N ASN A 182 -33.00 10.15 5.50
CA ASN A 182 -34.01 11.05 6.07
C ASN A 182 -33.46 11.92 7.21
N GLU A 183 -34.34 12.67 7.91
CA GLU A 183 -33.96 13.58 8.99
C GLU A 183 -33.36 12.87 10.22
N ALA A 184 -33.54 11.55 10.31
CA ALA A 184 -32.94 10.68 11.32
C ALA A 184 -31.83 9.78 10.74
N GLY A 185 -31.32 10.10 9.55
CA GLY A 185 -30.22 9.40 8.89
C GLY A 185 -30.52 8.01 8.32
N TYR A 186 -31.76 7.54 8.39
CA TYR A 186 -32.17 6.24 7.83
C TYR A 186 -32.51 6.36 6.35
N THR A 187 -32.12 5.35 5.57
CA THR A 187 -32.57 5.20 4.17
C THR A 187 -33.91 4.46 4.08
N ALA A 188 -34.56 4.52 2.91
CA ALA A 188 -35.76 3.73 2.64
C ALA A 188 -35.55 2.22 2.85
N LEU A 189 -34.33 1.72 2.61
CA LEU A 189 -33.97 0.32 2.86
C LEU A 189 -33.95 -0.01 4.36
N HIS A 190 -33.39 0.85 5.22
CA HIS A 190 -33.43 0.68 6.68
C HIS A 190 -34.87 0.65 7.21
N LEU A 191 -35.74 1.56 6.76
CA LEU A 191 -37.14 1.60 7.20
C LEU A 191 -37.91 0.32 6.79
N ALA A 192 -37.63 -0.20 5.60
CA ALA A 192 -38.22 -1.44 5.10
C ALA A 192 -37.70 -2.67 5.86
N THR A 193 -36.41 -2.73 6.20
CA THR A 193 -35.84 -3.86 6.95
C THR A 193 -36.26 -3.84 8.42
N ASN A 194 -36.29 -2.68 9.07
CA ASN A 194 -36.83 -2.50 10.42
C ASN A 194 -38.29 -2.99 10.55
N SER A 195 -39.08 -2.91 9.47
CA SER A 195 -40.50 -3.28 9.43
C SER A 195 -40.78 -4.68 8.83
N ASP A 196 -39.74 -5.48 8.56
CA ASP A 196 -39.78 -6.78 7.84
C ASP A 196 -40.57 -6.76 6.50
N MET A 197 -40.55 -5.62 5.80
CA MET A 197 -41.27 -5.38 4.54
C MET A 197 -40.55 -6.00 3.34
N ALA A 198 -40.51 -7.33 3.32
CA ALA A 198 -39.85 -8.17 2.32
C ALA A 198 -39.95 -7.65 0.86
N GLU A 199 -41.16 -7.32 0.39
CA GLU A 199 -41.38 -6.87 -0.99
C GLU A 199 -40.75 -5.49 -1.27
N ALA A 200 -40.81 -4.56 -0.30
CA ALA A 200 -40.15 -3.27 -0.42
C ALA A 200 -38.61 -3.43 -0.40
N VAL A 201 -38.08 -4.32 0.44
CA VAL A 201 -36.64 -4.65 0.47
C VAL A 201 -36.18 -5.23 -0.87
N SER A 202 -36.85 -6.25 -1.41
CA SER A 202 -36.53 -6.80 -2.74
C SER A 202 -36.59 -5.75 -3.85
N LEU A 203 -37.58 -4.85 -3.79
CA LEU A 203 -37.76 -3.80 -4.79
C LEU A 203 -36.66 -2.72 -4.72
N LEU A 204 -36.28 -2.27 -3.52
CA LEU A 204 -35.21 -1.29 -3.31
C LEU A 204 -33.85 -1.84 -3.77
N LEU A 205 -33.55 -3.09 -3.43
CA LEU A 205 -32.35 -3.79 -3.94
C LEU A 205 -32.38 -3.93 -5.47
N SER A 206 -33.54 -4.26 -6.07
CA SER A 206 -33.70 -4.28 -7.54
C SER A 206 -33.55 -2.91 -8.23
N LYS A 207 -33.47 -1.84 -7.43
CA LYS A 207 -33.23 -0.45 -7.86
C LYS A 207 -31.82 0.05 -7.58
N GLY A 208 -30.95 -0.81 -7.04
CA GLY A 208 -29.54 -0.52 -6.81
C GLY A 208 -29.19 0.07 -5.44
N ALA A 209 -30.11 0.03 -4.46
CA ALA A 209 -29.85 0.51 -3.11
C ALA A 209 -28.68 -0.25 -2.45
N ASP A 210 -27.72 0.48 -1.86
CA ASP A 210 -26.55 -0.09 -1.20
C ASP A 210 -26.96 -0.90 0.03
N VAL A 211 -26.72 -2.22 -0.04
CA VAL A 211 -26.97 -3.21 1.01
C VAL A 211 -26.11 -2.99 2.27
N ASN A 212 -25.01 -2.24 2.13
CA ASN A 212 -24.02 -1.95 3.16
C ASN A 212 -24.05 -0.50 3.67
N ILE A 213 -24.94 0.36 3.17
CA ILE A 213 -25.02 1.77 3.62
C ILE A 213 -25.29 1.84 5.13
N LYS A 214 -24.60 2.73 5.84
CA LYS A 214 -24.72 2.84 7.31
C LYS A 214 -25.67 3.96 7.75
N ASP A 215 -26.44 3.68 8.79
CA ASP A 215 -27.24 4.66 9.55
C ASP A 215 -26.37 5.49 10.53
N PRO A 216 -26.92 6.44 11.32
CA PRO A 216 -26.12 7.27 12.25
C PRO A 216 -25.37 6.52 13.35
N ASP A 217 -25.87 5.36 13.79
CA ASP A 217 -25.24 4.48 14.78
C ASP A 217 -24.22 3.52 14.13
N GLY A 218 -24.12 3.57 12.79
CA GLY A 218 -23.22 2.75 12.01
C GLY A 218 -23.71 1.32 11.79
N ALA A 219 -25.02 1.07 11.92
CA ALA A 219 -25.65 -0.19 11.56
C ALA A 219 -25.98 -0.23 10.06
N THR A 220 -25.90 -1.42 9.47
CA THR A 220 -26.36 -1.68 8.09
C THR A 220 -27.83 -2.13 8.08
N PRO A 221 -28.51 -2.17 6.91
CA PRO A 221 -29.85 -2.72 6.78
C PRO A 221 -29.97 -4.18 7.27
N LEU A 222 -28.89 -4.98 7.16
CA LEU A 222 -28.83 -6.34 7.70
C LEU A 222 -28.61 -6.36 9.20
N PHE A 223 -27.73 -5.51 9.74
CA PHE A 223 -27.56 -5.37 11.18
C PHE A 223 -28.89 -4.98 11.85
N THR A 224 -29.60 -4.02 11.25
CA THR A 224 -30.96 -3.59 11.62
C THR A 224 -31.98 -4.75 11.58
N ALA A 225 -31.95 -5.57 10.53
CA ALA A 225 -32.81 -6.75 10.42
C ALA A 225 -32.49 -7.82 11.49
N CYS A 226 -31.21 -7.97 11.85
CA CYS A 226 -30.75 -8.88 12.90
C CYS A 226 -31.04 -8.37 14.32
N MET A 227 -31.10 -7.05 14.54
CA MET A 227 -31.56 -6.44 15.79
C MET A 227 -33.07 -6.59 16.03
N ASN A 228 -33.89 -6.48 14.96
CA ASN A 228 -35.35 -6.43 15.06
C ASN A 228 -36.07 -7.76 14.76
N ASN A 229 -35.33 -8.84 14.54
CA ASN A 229 -35.85 -10.16 14.12
C ASN A 229 -36.63 -10.11 12.78
N SER A 230 -36.19 -9.26 11.84
CA SER A 230 -36.78 -9.10 10.51
C SER A 230 -36.33 -10.23 9.57
N VAL A 231 -36.83 -11.44 9.87
CA VAL A 231 -36.39 -12.71 9.28
C VAL A 231 -36.50 -12.74 7.74
N LYS A 232 -37.54 -12.14 7.15
CA LYS A 232 -37.70 -12.14 5.68
C LYS A 232 -36.73 -11.17 5.04
N SER A 233 -36.63 -9.96 5.60
CA SER A 233 -35.71 -8.93 5.14
C SER A 233 -34.24 -9.37 5.25
N ALA A 234 -33.84 -9.96 6.38
CA ALA A 234 -32.51 -10.55 6.57
C ALA A 234 -32.20 -11.59 5.48
N LYS A 235 -33.14 -12.53 5.23
CA LYS A 235 -32.97 -13.53 4.17
C LYS A 235 -32.79 -12.90 2.78
N ILE A 236 -33.53 -11.84 2.46
CA ILE A 236 -33.47 -11.18 1.15
C ILE A 236 -32.14 -10.43 0.95
N LEU A 237 -31.72 -9.61 1.93
CA LEU A 237 -30.43 -8.89 1.89
C LEU A 237 -29.27 -9.85 1.67
N VAL A 238 -29.22 -10.92 2.49
CA VAL A 238 -28.18 -11.95 2.43
C VAL A 238 -28.21 -12.73 1.11
N SER A 239 -29.40 -12.98 0.54
CA SER A 239 -29.52 -13.63 -0.77
C SER A 239 -29.09 -12.72 -1.93
N HIS A 240 -29.11 -11.40 -1.75
CA HIS A 240 -28.70 -10.41 -2.74
C HIS A 240 -27.19 -10.14 -2.71
N ALA A 241 -26.60 -10.07 -1.51
CA ALA A 241 -25.17 -9.86 -1.30
C ALA A 241 -24.66 -10.64 -0.07
N PRO A 242 -24.19 -11.89 -0.23
CA PRO A 242 -23.75 -12.71 0.90
C PRO A 242 -22.63 -12.08 1.75
N SER A 243 -21.82 -11.19 1.19
CA SER A 243 -20.74 -10.49 1.91
C SER A 243 -21.23 -9.55 3.02
N CYS A 244 -22.48 -9.06 2.98
CA CYS A 244 -22.96 -8.10 3.98
C CYS A 244 -23.07 -8.67 5.41
N VAL A 245 -22.93 -9.99 5.57
CA VAL A 245 -22.89 -10.67 6.88
C VAL A 245 -21.60 -10.40 7.68
N HIS A 246 -20.58 -9.78 7.06
CA HIS A 246 -19.28 -9.46 7.67
C HIS A 246 -19.09 -7.98 8.00
N GLU A 247 -20.03 -7.11 7.61
CA GLU A 247 -19.91 -5.67 7.85
C GLU A 247 -19.85 -5.37 9.34
N LYS A 248 -18.70 -4.89 9.80
CA LYS A 248 -18.53 -4.42 11.17
C LYS A 248 -19.19 -3.04 11.29
N SER A 249 -20.07 -2.88 12.28
CA SER A 249 -20.39 -1.56 12.84
C SER A 249 -19.08 -0.83 13.21
N PRO A 250 -19.01 0.52 13.21
CA PRO A 250 -17.81 1.28 13.54
C PRO A 250 -17.64 1.61 15.04
N VAL A 251 -18.66 1.41 15.88
CA VAL A 251 -18.66 1.93 17.27
C VAL A 251 -18.02 0.98 18.28
N SER A 252 -18.69 -0.13 18.61
CA SER A 252 -18.30 -1.02 19.71
C SER A 252 -17.02 -1.86 19.45
N GLY A 253 -16.63 -1.92 18.16
CA GLY A 253 -16.40 -3.82 16.05
C GLY A 253 -17.34 -5.05 15.60
N TRP A 254 -18.66 -4.92 15.40
CA TRP A 254 -19.62 -6.04 15.46
C TRP A 254 -20.29 -6.30 14.11
N VAL A 255 -20.23 -7.55 13.66
CA VAL A 255 -21.01 -8.04 12.51
C VAL A 255 -22.46 -8.42 12.89
N PRO A 256 -23.43 -8.50 11.95
CA PRO A 256 -24.85 -8.78 12.23
C PRO A 256 -25.15 -10.03 13.08
N LEU A 257 -24.25 -11.02 13.15
CA LEU A 257 -24.41 -12.18 14.04
C LEU A 257 -24.32 -11.80 15.53
N HIS A 258 -23.54 -10.77 15.90
CA HIS A 258 -23.53 -10.21 17.25
C HIS A 258 -24.86 -9.51 17.59
N ALA A 259 -25.46 -8.81 16.63
CA ALA A 259 -26.78 -8.18 16.82
C ALA A 259 -27.87 -9.24 17.07
N ALA A 260 -27.91 -10.30 16.25
CA ALA A 260 -28.81 -11.43 16.45
C ALA A 260 -28.56 -12.13 17.81
N ALA A 261 -27.29 -12.30 18.21
CA ALA A 261 -26.93 -12.85 19.52
C ALA A 261 -27.35 -11.96 20.70
N MET A 262 -27.13 -10.64 20.62
CA MET A 262 -27.50 -9.67 21.67
C MET A 262 -29.00 -9.64 21.91
N CYS A 263 -29.81 -9.70 20.86
CA CYS A 263 -31.27 -9.73 20.96
C CYS A 263 -31.82 -11.16 21.22
N GLY A 264 -31.03 -12.20 20.98
CA GLY A 264 -31.44 -13.60 21.11
C GLY A 264 -32.26 -14.12 19.91
N HIS A 265 -32.09 -13.51 18.74
CA HIS A 265 -32.87 -13.75 17.53
C HIS A 265 -32.31 -14.93 16.73
N THR A 266 -32.50 -16.13 17.27
CA THR A 266 -32.00 -17.42 16.75
C THR A 266 -32.30 -17.65 15.27
N GLN A 267 -33.45 -17.17 14.77
CA GLN A 267 -33.82 -17.37 13.36
C GLN A 267 -33.02 -16.46 12.40
N CYS A 268 -32.65 -15.25 12.82
CA CYS A 268 -31.72 -14.40 12.06
C CYS A 268 -30.29 -14.96 12.16
N ALA A 269 -29.86 -15.38 13.36
CA ALA A 269 -28.55 -16.04 13.54
C ALA A 269 -28.40 -17.27 12.63
N LYS A 270 -29.45 -18.10 12.53
CA LYS A 270 -29.49 -19.24 11.60
C LYS A 270 -29.34 -18.81 10.13
N ILE A 271 -30.02 -17.76 9.68
CA ILE A 271 -29.95 -17.29 8.28
C ILE A 271 -28.51 -16.88 7.90
N LEU A 272 -27.79 -16.23 8.81
CA LEU A 272 -26.39 -15.86 8.61
C LEU A 272 -25.49 -17.11 8.50
N LEU A 273 -25.68 -18.09 9.39
CA LEU A 273 -24.87 -19.32 9.40
C LEU A 273 -25.23 -20.29 8.26
N ASP A 274 -26.48 -20.29 7.78
CA ASP A 274 -26.94 -21.05 6.60
C ASP A 274 -26.27 -20.55 5.30
N VAL A 275 -25.68 -19.34 5.28
CA VAL A 275 -24.85 -18.81 4.17
C VAL A 275 -23.34 -18.77 4.46
N HIS A 276 -22.89 -19.48 5.49
CA HIS A 276 -21.49 -19.57 5.91
C HIS A 276 -20.86 -18.28 6.46
N ALA A 277 -21.66 -17.36 7.03
CA ALA A 277 -21.11 -16.37 7.95
C ALA A 277 -20.30 -17.07 9.06
N ALA A 278 -19.23 -16.45 9.53
CA ALA A 278 -18.40 -17.05 10.58
C ALA A 278 -19.24 -17.36 11.84
N LEU A 279 -18.97 -18.48 12.50
CA LEU A 279 -19.61 -18.81 13.78
C LEU A 279 -19.02 -18.00 14.96
N PHE A 280 -17.73 -17.67 14.88
CA PHE A 280 -16.99 -16.94 15.90
C PHE A 280 -16.29 -15.67 15.35
N PRO A 281 -17.02 -14.74 14.71
CA PRO A 281 -16.49 -13.41 14.41
C PRO A 281 -16.12 -12.71 15.71
N ARG A 282 -15.12 -11.81 15.66
CA ARG A 282 -14.65 -11.08 16.83
C ARG A 282 -15.03 -9.61 16.76
N GLY A 283 -15.51 -9.08 17.88
CA GLY A 283 -15.44 -7.65 18.17
C GLY A 283 -14.02 -7.22 18.59
N TRP A 284 -13.85 -5.92 18.81
CA TRP A 284 -12.59 -5.30 19.26
C TRP A 284 -12.22 -5.68 20.68
N GLN A 285 -13.22 -5.93 21.54
CA GLN A 285 -13.03 -6.51 22.87
C GLN A 285 -12.77 -8.02 22.78
N LYS A 286 -12.66 -8.56 21.55
CA LYS A 286 -12.41 -9.95 21.17
C LYS A 286 -13.52 -10.90 21.65
N GLU A 287 -14.69 -10.34 21.94
CA GLU A 287 -15.91 -11.08 22.19
C GLU A 287 -16.43 -11.72 20.90
N THR A 288 -17.09 -12.87 21.06
CA THR A 288 -17.82 -13.57 19.99
C THR A 288 -19.33 -13.48 20.21
N PRO A 289 -20.16 -13.89 19.23
CA PRO A 289 -21.61 -13.98 19.42
C PRO A 289 -22.02 -14.87 20.61
N LEU A 290 -21.25 -15.90 20.94
CA LEU A 290 -21.51 -16.76 22.11
C LEU A 290 -21.31 -15.99 23.43
N ASP A 291 -20.21 -15.26 23.58
CA ASP A 291 -19.97 -14.43 24.77
C ASP A 291 -21.02 -13.32 24.91
N VAL A 292 -21.47 -12.76 23.78
CA VAL A 292 -22.59 -11.81 23.72
C VAL A 292 -23.91 -12.47 24.16
N THR A 293 -24.22 -13.71 23.74
CA THR A 293 -25.42 -14.40 24.24
C THR A 293 -25.38 -14.65 25.76
N GLU A 294 -24.22 -14.92 26.36
CA GLU A 294 -24.09 -15.06 27.82
C GLU A 294 -24.26 -13.71 28.53
N LYS A 295 -23.53 -12.69 28.07
CA LYS A 295 -23.57 -11.30 28.59
C LYS A 295 -25.00 -10.75 28.67
N TYR A 296 -25.83 -11.06 27.67
CA TYR A 296 -27.24 -10.66 27.60
C TYR A 296 -28.24 -11.77 27.96
N ARG A 297 -27.79 -12.90 28.50
CA ARG A 297 -28.61 -14.04 29.01
C ARG A 297 -29.62 -14.57 27.98
N ARG A 298 -29.18 -14.76 26.74
CA ARG A 298 -29.99 -15.20 25.59
C ARG A 298 -29.93 -16.72 25.40
N ASN A 299 -30.24 -17.48 26.45
CA ASN A 299 -30.00 -18.92 26.57
C ASN A 299 -30.37 -19.75 25.32
N ARG A 300 -31.54 -19.52 24.71
CA ARG A 300 -31.98 -20.24 23.50
C ARG A 300 -31.11 -19.96 22.26
N CYS A 301 -30.54 -18.76 22.15
CA CYS A 301 -29.61 -18.42 21.09
C CYS A 301 -28.19 -18.91 21.41
N HIS A 302 -27.81 -18.92 22.70
CA HIS A 302 -26.56 -19.53 23.16
C HIS A 302 -26.50 -21.02 22.82
N GLU A 303 -27.49 -21.79 23.28
CA GLU A 303 -27.67 -23.22 23.01
C GLU A 303 -27.64 -23.54 21.51
N PHE A 304 -28.27 -22.72 20.68
CA PHE A 304 -28.25 -22.87 19.22
C PHE A 304 -26.85 -22.64 18.61
N LEU A 305 -26.12 -21.61 19.06
CA LEU A 305 -24.78 -21.30 18.54
C LEU A 305 -23.73 -22.32 19.00
N GLU A 306 -23.82 -22.75 20.27
CA GLU A 306 -22.92 -23.74 20.86
C GLU A 306 -23.02 -25.09 20.14
N ASN A 307 -24.26 -25.54 19.89
CA ASN A 307 -24.56 -26.78 19.17
C ASN A 307 -24.53 -26.63 17.63
N TYR A 308 -24.13 -25.48 17.09
CA TYR A 308 -24.05 -25.30 15.64
C TYR A 308 -22.82 -26.01 15.06
N THR A 309 -23.05 -27.08 14.30
CA THR A 309 -22.02 -27.76 13.52
C THR A 309 -21.86 -27.10 12.16
N GLU A 310 -20.73 -26.44 11.94
CA GLU A 310 -20.33 -25.88 10.65
C GLU A 310 -20.20 -26.99 9.59
N LYS A 311 -20.88 -26.83 8.45
CA LYS A 311 -20.82 -27.81 7.35
C LYS A 311 -19.53 -27.63 6.55
N LEU A 312 -18.59 -28.55 6.76
CA LEU A 312 -17.37 -28.60 5.98
C LEU A 312 -17.66 -29.06 4.54
N VAL A 313 -17.41 -28.19 3.57
CA VAL A 313 -17.57 -28.41 2.12
C VAL A 313 -16.27 -27.97 1.44
N LEU A 314 -15.29 -28.86 1.46
CA LEU A 314 -13.97 -28.57 0.91
C LEU A 314 -13.98 -28.53 -0.62
N LYS A 315 -13.49 -27.43 -1.19
CA LYS A 315 -13.14 -27.33 -2.63
C LYS A 315 -11.85 -28.09 -2.96
N SER A 316 -10.98 -28.31 -1.97
CA SER A 316 -9.68 -28.96 -2.08
C SER A 316 -9.28 -29.64 -0.77
N THR A 317 -8.57 -30.76 -0.86
CA THR A 317 -8.11 -31.58 0.25
C THR A 317 -6.90 -30.96 0.96
N GLU A 318 -6.73 -31.25 2.25
CA GLU A 318 -5.62 -30.69 3.05
C GLU A 318 -4.24 -31.02 2.45
N ALA A 319 -4.07 -32.18 1.80
CA ALA A 319 -2.83 -32.55 1.12
C ALA A 319 -2.50 -31.71 -0.13
N GLU A 320 -3.47 -30.99 -0.70
CA GLU A 320 -3.24 -30.14 -1.87
C GLU A 320 -2.80 -28.71 -1.47
N TRP A 321 -3.34 -28.18 -0.37
CA TRP A 321 -3.04 -26.81 0.10
C TRP A 321 -2.12 -26.71 1.32
N LEU A 322 -1.99 -27.73 2.17
CA LEU A 322 -1.07 -27.70 3.31
C LEU A 322 0.26 -28.33 2.92
N HIS A 323 1.32 -27.51 2.91
CA HIS A 323 2.69 -27.92 2.62
C HIS A 323 3.57 -27.63 3.84
N PRO A 324 3.67 -28.58 4.79
CA PRO A 324 4.25 -28.32 6.11
C PRO A 324 5.72 -27.90 6.10
N GLU A 325 6.49 -28.44 5.15
CA GLU A 325 7.96 -28.29 5.09
C GLU A 325 8.40 -27.12 4.18
N LEU A 326 7.46 -26.60 3.37
CA LEU A 326 7.62 -25.45 2.49
C LEU A 326 7.82 -24.18 3.31
N ASP A 327 8.87 -23.41 3.01
CA ASP A 327 9.10 -22.11 3.65
C ASP A 327 8.64 -20.94 2.79
N ARG A 328 9.03 -19.72 3.17
CA ARG A 328 8.68 -18.50 2.43
C ARG A 328 9.32 -18.48 1.04
N GLU A 329 10.59 -18.89 0.93
CA GLU A 329 11.34 -18.85 -0.32
C GLU A 329 10.86 -19.95 -1.28
N GLY A 330 10.67 -21.18 -0.78
CA GLY A 330 10.05 -22.26 -1.52
C GLY A 330 8.64 -21.91 -2.01
N ALA A 331 7.83 -21.22 -1.20
CA ALA A 331 6.54 -20.70 -1.65
C ALA A 331 6.70 -19.62 -2.73
N GLU A 332 7.53 -18.59 -2.53
CA GLU A 332 7.78 -17.52 -3.52
C GLU A 332 8.29 -18.10 -4.86
N ASN A 333 9.15 -19.11 -4.83
CA ASN A 333 9.62 -19.85 -6.01
C ASN A 333 8.50 -20.66 -6.67
N LEU A 334 7.70 -21.39 -5.90
CA LEU A 334 6.55 -22.15 -6.41
C LEU A 334 5.52 -21.25 -7.11
N PHE A 335 5.23 -20.07 -6.53
CA PHE A 335 4.38 -19.07 -7.16
C PHE A 335 5.00 -18.46 -8.42
N SER A 336 6.31 -18.20 -8.41
CA SER A 336 7.05 -17.67 -9.58
C SER A 336 7.12 -18.64 -10.76
N GLN A 337 7.05 -19.95 -10.50
CA GLN A 337 6.96 -21.00 -11.51
C GLN A 337 5.52 -21.29 -11.95
N SER A 338 4.52 -20.88 -11.16
CA SER A 338 3.10 -21.01 -11.49
C SER A 338 2.61 -19.90 -12.44
N SER A 339 1.51 -20.15 -13.15
CA SER A 339 0.80 -19.05 -13.82
C SER A 339 0.22 -18.11 -12.75
N LYS A 340 0.63 -16.83 -12.72
CA LYS A 340 0.09 -15.80 -11.81
C LYS A 340 -1.42 -15.59 -12.01
N LYS A 341 -2.23 -16.43 -11.36
CA LYS A 341 -3.69 -16.32 -11.32
C LYS A 341 -4.09 -15.83 -9.94
N GLU A 342 -5.06 -14.93 -9.93
CA GLU A 342 -5.69 -14.43 -8.71
C GLU A 342 -6.29 -15.59 -7.89
N GLY A 343 -6.12 -15.53 -6.58
CA GLY A 343 -6.63 -16.51 -5.62
C GLY A 343 -5.89 -17.84 -5.59
N LEU A 344 -4.74 -17.98 -6.29
CA LEU A 344 -3.85 -19.10 -6.04
C LEU A 344 -3.25 -19.00 -4.63
N PHE A 345 -3.28 -20.09 -3.87
CA PHE A 345 -2.86 -20.08 -2.47
C PHE A 345 -2.11 -21.34 -2.01
N VAL A 346 -1.38 -21.22 -0.91
CA VAL A 346 -0.78 -22.34 -0.16
C VAL A 346 -0.73 -22.01 1.33
N VAL A 347 -0.94 -23.01 2.19
CA VAL A 347 -0.74 -22.91 3.65
C VAL A 347 0.53 -23.69 4.01
N ARG A 348 1.38 -23.11 4.84
CA ARG A 348 2.64 -23.73 5.30
C ARG A 348 2.85 -23.51 6.80
N LYS A 349 3.70 -24.32 7.45
CA LYS A 349 4.09 -24.05 8.85
C LYS A 349 4.90 -22.75 8.93
N SER A 350 4.84 -22.08 10.07
CA SER A 350 5.80 -21.02 10.39
C SER A 350 7.13 -21.62 10.87
N ARG A 351 8.26 -21.11 10.35
CA ARG A 351 9.60 -21.39 10.88
C ARG A 351 10.04 -20.42 11.99
N THR A 352 9.22 -19.42 12.33
CA THR A 352 9.54 -18.39 13.36
C THR A 352 8.67 -18.47 14.61
N ALA A 353 7.53 -19.16 14.56
CA ALA A 353 6.65 -19.37 15.71
C ALA A 353 6.15 -20.82 15.71
N GLU A 354 6.50 -21.57 16.75
CA GLU A 354 6.27 -23.02 16.79
C GLU A 354 4.77 -23.35 16.79
N GLY A 355 4.35 -24.23 15.87
CA GLY A 355 2.95 -24.64 15.73
C GLY A 355 2.02 -23.62 15.05
N HIS A 356 2.50 -22.44 14.67
CA HIS A 356 1.76 -21.48 13.84
C HIS A 356 1.85 -21.82 12.34
N TYR A 357 0.96 -21.23 11.53
CA TYR A 357 0.93 -21.42 10.07
C TYR A 357 0.96 -20.07 9.35
N VAL A 358 1.20 -20.09 8.04
CA VAL A 358 1.15 -18.91 7.17
C VAL A 358 0.37 -19.27 5.91
N LEU A 359 -0.70 -18.51 5.63
CA LEU A 359 -1.40 -18.52 4.36
C LEU A 359 -0.63 -17.62 3.39
N SER A 360 -0.24 -18.12 2.23
CA SER A 360 0.33 -17.31 1.15
C SER A 360 -0.63 -17.32 -0.03
N VAL A 361 -1.04 -16.16 -0.53
CA VAL A 361 -2.05 -16.02 -1.61
C VAL A 361 -1.66 -14.92 -2.60
N CYS A 362 -1.88 -15.17 -3.89
CA CYS A 362 -1.55 -14.25 -4.98
C CYS A 362 -2.80 -13.50 -5.47
N ASP A 363 -2.71 -12.19 -5.68
CA ASP A 363 -3.77 -11.34 -6.27
C ASP A 363 -3.70 -11.29 -7.82
N GLY A 364 -2.84 -12.11 -8.44
CA GLY A 364 -2.52 -12.06 -9.87
C GLY A 364 -1.32 -11.14 -10.21
N THR A 365 -0.97 -10.19 -9.35
CA THR A 365 0.23 -9.32 -9.50
C THR A 365 1.37 -9.73 -8.57
N SER A 366 1.02 -9.94 -7.30
CA SER A 366 1.86 -9.92 -6.11
C SER A 366 1.53 -11.12 -5.21
N LEU A 367 2.45 -11.49 -4.30
CA LEU A 367 2.24 -12.56 -3.32
C LEU A 367 2.21 -12.00 -1.90
N PHE A 368 1.11 -12.24 -1.20
CA PHE A 368 0.89 -11.83 0.18
C PHE A 368 1.07 -13.01 1.13
N HIS A 369 1.43 -12.74 2.40
CA HIS A 369 1.61 -13.76 3.43
C HIS A 369 0.91 -13.33 4.73
N TYR A 370 -0.13 -14.06 5.14
CA TYR A 370 -0.95 -13.79 6.32
C TYR A 370 -0.64 -14.79 7.42
N ALA A 371 -0.42 -14.31 8.64
CA ALA A 371 -0.02 -15.15 9.77
C ALA A 371 -1.24 -15.81 10.43
N ILE A 372 -1.36 -17.13 10.29
CA ILE A 372 -2.40 -17.90 11.00
C ILE A 372 -1.92 -18.14 12.42
N GLN A 373 -2.56 -17.45 13.35
CA GLN A 373 -2.32 -17.54 14.79
C GLN A 373 -3.21 -18.62 15.42
N LYS A 374 -2.78 -19.12 16.58
CA LYS A 374 -3.52 -20.05 17.43
C LYS A 374 -3.88 -19.39 18.76
N THR A 375 -5.01 -19.77 19.33
CA THR A 375 -5.37 -19.48 20.71
C THR A 375 -6.21 -20.62 21.30
N VAL A 376 -6.45 -20.59 22.61
CA VAL A 376 -7.45 -21.46 23.27
C VAL A 376 -8.66 -20.61 23.63
N TYR A 377 -9.84 -21.02 23.16
CA TYR A 377 -11.11 -20.36 23.44
C TYR A 377 -12.14 -21.41 23.85
N ARG A 378 -12.76 -21.22 25.02
CA ARG A 378 -13.67 -22.21 25.67
C ARG A 378 -13.09 -23.64 25.82
N GLY A 379 -11.76 -23.77 25.80
CA GLY A 379 -11.06 -25.05 25.84
C GLY A 379 -10.77 -25.68 24.48
N GLU A 380 -11.36 -25.17 23.39
CA GLU A 380 -11.04 -25.57 22.02
C GLU A 380 -9.82 -24.80 21.50
N THR A 381 -9.02 -25.41 20.61
CA THR A 381 -7.94 -24.70 19.91
C THR A 381 -8.50 -24.01 18.67
N MET A 382 -8.41 -22.69 18.65
CA MET A 382 -8.92 -21.86 17.55
C MET A 382 -7.79 -21.27 16.70
N TYR A 383 -8.08 -21.11 15.42
CA TYR A 383 -7.21 -20.57 14.38
C TYR A 383 -7.80 -19.25 13.87
N TYR A 384 -6.96 -18.23 13.64
CA TYR A 384 -7.40 -16.94 13.09
C TYR A 384 -6.25 -16.23 12.36
N MET A 385 -6.58 -15.19 11.61
CA MET A 385 -5.63 -14.20 11.10
C MET A 385 -6.04 -12.82 11.66
N ASP A 386 -5.05 -12.03 12.05
CA ASP A 386 -5.15 -10.62 12.49
C ASP A 386 -6.41 -10.32 13.35
N ASP A 387 -7.37 -9.55 12.85
CA ASP A 387 -8.67 -9.24 13.50
C ASP A 387 -9.90 -9.89 12.79
N GLY A 388 -9.67 -10.98 12.05
CA GLY A 388 -10.70 -11.84 11.44
C GLY A 388 -11.40 -12.78 12.46
N PRO A 389 -12.29 -13.67 12.03
CA PRO A 389 -12.95 -14.64 12.91
C PRO A 389 -12.01 -15.71 13.51
N PHE A 390 -12.47 -16.37 14.57
CA PHE A 390 -11.91 -17.65 15.04
C PHE A 390 -12.53 -18.83 14.26
N HIS A 391 -11.72 -19.85 13.95
CA HIS A 391 -12.15 -21.12 13.35
C HIS A 391 -11.63 -22.31 14.15
N ARG A 392 -12.42 -23.39 14.24
CA ARG A 392 -12.04 -24.64 14.94
C ARG A 392 -10.94 -25.45 14.24
N SER A 393 -10.65 -25.17 12.96
CA SER A 393 -9.61 -25.88 12.19
C SER A 393 -9.10 -25.04 11.02
N LEU A 394 -7.90 -25.40 10.51
CA LEU A 394 -7.38 -24.84 9.25
C LEU A 394 -8.32 -25.11 8.07
N ALA A 395 -8.99 -26.26 8.04
CA ALA A 395 -9.92 -26.62 6.97
C ALA A 395 -11.15 -25.69 6.93
N LEU A 396 -11.69 -25.30 8.10
CA LEU A 396 -12.78 -24.31 8.21
C LEU A 396 -12.30 -22.89 7.84
N LEU A 397 -11.10 -22.50 8.28
CA LEU A 397 -10.47 -21.23 7.90
C LEU A 397 -10.29 -21.14 6.38
N VAL A 398 -9.70 -22.16 5.76
CA VAL A 398 -9.50 -22.21 4.30
C VAL A 398 -10.84 -22.23 3.56
N GLN A 399 -11.87 -22.94 4.04
CA GLN A 399 -13.21 -22.89 3.43
C GLN A 399 -13.83 -21.49 3.50
N TYR A 400 -13.72 -20.81 4.64
CA TYR A 400 -14.25 -19.45 4.82
C TYR A 400 -13.62 -18.46 3.85
N TYR A 401 -12.29 -18.45 3.76
CA TYR A 401 -11.57 -17.55 2.86
C TYR A 401 -11.67 -17.94 1.36
N HIS A 402 -12.22 -19.13 1.03
CA HIS A 402 -12.70 -19.47 -0.33
C HIS A 402 -14.07 -18.85 -0.69
N MET A 403 -14.70 -18.12 0.23
CA MET A 403 -16.00 -17.46 0.04
C MET A 403 -15.93 -15.95 0.29
N PHE A 404 -15.16 -15.51 1.29
CA PHE A 404 -15.09 -14.13 1.73
C PHE A 404 -13.65 -13.66 1.86
N ALA A 405 -13.35 -12.43 1.44
CA ALA A 405 -12.00 -11.90 1.51
C ALA A 405 -11.62 -11.52 2.95
N ASP A 406 -12.51 -10.81 3.67
CA ASP A 406 -12.43 -10.53 5.12
C ASP A 406 -11.01 -10.21 5.65
N GLY A 407 -10.36 -9.23 4.98
CA GLY A 407 -8.99 -8.78 5.26
C GLY A 407 -7.92 -9.25 4.26
N LEU A 408 -8.19 -10.30 3.47
CA LEU A 408 -7.29 -10.74 2.40
C LEU A 408 -7.38 -9.83 1.16
N ALA A 409 -6.26 -9.69 0.44
CA ALA A 409 -6.18 -9.00 -0.85
C ALA A 409 -7.09 -9.60 -1.94
N THR A 410 -7.38 -10.90 -1.89
CA THR A 410 -8.39 -11.58 -2.73
C THR A 410 -8.86 -12.88 -2.05
N ILE A 411 -9.94 -13.47 -2.54
CA ILE A 411 -10.46 -14.75 -2.07
C ILE A 411 -9.59 -15.93 -2.51
N LEU A 412 -9.65 -17.04 -1.78
CA LEU A 412 -9.00 -18.28 -2.17
C LEU A 412 -9.77 -18.95 -3.32
N VAL A 413 -9.07 -19.29 -4.40
CA VAL A 413 -9.64 -19.87 -5.62
C VAL A 413 -9.13 -21.29 -5.85
N ALA A 414 -7.82 -21.53 -5.80
CA ALA A 414 -7.24 -22.86 -6.03
C ALA A 414 -5.88 -23.06 -5.33
N PRO A 415 -5.56 -24.28 -4.88
CA PRO A 415 -4.28 -24.60 -4.27
C PRO A 415 -3.15 -24.66 -5.30
N VAL A 416 -1.92 -24.34 -4.90
CA VAL A 416 -0.72 -24.58 -5.73
C VAL A 416 -0.11 -25.95 -5.39
N THR A 417 -0.43 -26.95 -6.21
CA THR A 417 0.10 -28.31 -6.05
C THR A 417 1.55 -28.42 -6.51
N VAL A 418 2.45 -28.84 -5.63
CA VAL A 418 3.86 -29.14 -5.96
C VAL A 418 3.92 -30.34 -6.91
N VAL A 419 4.44 -30.14 -8.12
CA VAL A 419 4.77 -31.24 -9.03
C VAL A 419 6.11 -31.84 -8.57
N PRO A 420 6.19 -33.15 -8.26
CA PRO A 420 7.47 -33.77 -7.90
C PRO A 420 8.39 -33.77 -9.13
N VAL A 421 9.54 -33.10 -9.00
CA VAL A 421 10.60 -33.14 -10.01
C VAL A 421 11.18 -34.55 -10.03
N LEU A 422 11.14 -35.18 -11.21
CA LEU A 422 11.90 -36.41 -11.45
C LEU A 422 13.37 -36.03 -11.65
N ASP A 423 14.26 -36.65 -10.86
CA ASP A 423 15.69 -36.41 -10.94
C ASP A 423 16.24 -36.65 -12.37
N LYS A 424 17.16 -35.77 -12.79
CA LYS A 424 17.86 -35.85 -14.07
C LYS A 424 19.37 -35.72 -13.89
N ASP A 425 19.93 -36.67 -13.15
CA ASP A 425 21.35 -36.99 -13.27
C ASP A 425 21.59 -37.73 -14.60
N GLU A 426 21.96 -37.02 -15.66
CA GLU A 426 22.74 -37.60 -16.76
C GLU A 426 23.52 -36.52 -17.52
N ASP A 427 24.82 -36.43 -17.24
CA ASP A 427 25.75 -35.42 -17.73
C ASP A 427 26.70 -36.03 -18.79
N PRO A 428 26.75 -35.52 -20.04
CA PRO A 428 27.60 -36.13 -21.08
C PRO A 428 28.48 -35.14 -21.87
N ALA A 429 29.64 -34.72 -21.31
CA ALA A 429 30.87 -34.46 -22.08
C ALA A 429 32.09 -34.22 -21.17
N GLY A 430 33.00 -35.19 -21.07
CA GLY A 430 34.30 -35.00 -20.40
C GLY A 430 35.45 -34.71 -21.37
N GLN A 431 36.57 -34.20 -20.86
CA GLN A 431 37.89 -34.35 -21.51
C GLN A 431 39.03 -34.36 -20.47
N ASP A 432 40.08 -35.11 -20.78
CA ASP A 432 41.12 -35.59 -19.85
C ASP A 432 41.99 -34.50 -19.21
N TYR A 433 42.53 -34.82 -18.02
CA TYR A 433 43.99 -34.87 -17.83
C TYR A 433 44.37 -35.96 -16.81
N GLN A 434 45.29 -36.85 -17.18
CA GLN A 434 45.83 -37.92 -16.32
C GLN A 434 47.10 -37.45 -15.58
N TYR A 435 47.37 -37.94 -14.37
CA TYR A 435 48.74 -38.34 -13.97
C TYR A 435 48.81 -39.30 -12.76
N SER A 436 49.49 -40.42 -13.02
CA SER A 436 50.04 -41.52 -12.20
C SER A 436 50.23 -41.40 -10.66
N SER A 437 49.57 -42.32 -9.95
CA SER A 437 50.15 -43.39 -9.09
C SER A 437 51.10 -43.11 -7.88
N CYS A 438 50.54 -43.32 -6.66
CA CYS A 438 51.11 -44.09 -5.52
C CYS A 438 52.35 -43.53 -4.74
N PRO A 439 52.69 -44.05 -3.52
CA PRO A 439 52.09 -45.15 -2.75
C PRO A 439 51.67 -44.81 -1.27
N SER A 440 51.09 -45.81 -0.58
CA SER A 440 50.65 -45.77 0.83
C SER A 440 51.78 -45.97 1.86
N PRO A 441 51.50 -45.88 3.19
CA PRO A 441 51.75 -47.07 4.01
C PRO A 441 50.79 -47.35 5.20
N SER A 442 50.68 -48.65 5.54
CA SER A 442 50.43 -49.29 6.87
C SER A 442 49.11 -49.11 7.67
N ILE A 443 48.64 -50.27 8.16
CA ILE A 443 47.56 -50.60 9.14
C ILE A 443 48.11 -51.78 9.99
N PRO A 444 47.53 -52.31 11.10
CA PRO A 444 46.14 -52.25 11.64
C PRO A 444 46.16 -51.83 13.16
N PRO A 445 45.38 -52.37 14.16
CA PRO A 445 44.12 -53.14 14.18
C PRO A 445 43.05 -52.76 15.23
N SER A 446 41.79 -53.12 14.98
CA SER A 446 40.94 -53.97 15.86
C SER A 446 39.61 -54.34 15.16
N SER A 447 38.94 -55.41 15.62
CA SER A 447 37.83 -56.11 14.93
C SER A 447 36.92 -56.80 15.99
N PRO A 448 35.79 -57.49 15.66
CA PRO A 448 35.20 -57.87 14.35
C PRO A 448 33.71 -57.38 14.23
N THR A 449 32.68 -57.98 13.57
CA THR A 449 32.44 -59.32 12.95
C THR A 449 31.25 -59.33 11.95
N ARG A 450 31.42 -60.03 10.81
CA ARG A 450 30.58 -61.13 10.24
C ARG A 450 29.03 -61.14 10.44
N ALA A 451 28.17 -61.44 9.44
CA ALA A 451 28.29 -61.62 7.96
C ALA A 451 26.89 -61.72 7.28
N ALA A 452 26.86 -61.80 5.93
CA ALA A 452 25.67 -61.97 5.06
C ALA A 452 25.26 -63.47 4.85
N PRO A 453 24.24 -63.86 4.03
CA PRO A 453 24.25 -63.73 2.55
C PRO A 453 22.88 -63.46 1.84
N GLN A 454 22.88 -63.39 0.49
CA GLN A 454 21.70 -63.48 -0.41
C GLN A 454 21.47 -64.94 -0.92
N PRO A 455 20.42 -65.27 -1.71
CA PRO A 455 20.44 -65.07 -3.18
C PRO A 455 19.07 -64.75 -3.87
N ALA A 456 19.12 -64.50 -5.19
CA ALA A 456 17.97 -64.40 -6.14
C ALA A 456 17.72 -65.77 -6.87
N PRO A 457 17.04 -65.95 -8.05
CA PRO A 457 16.53 -65.02 -9.10
C PRO A 457 15.13 -65.34 -9.70
N PHE A 458 14.69 -64.64 -10.77
CA PHE A 458 14.21 -65.22 -12.07
C PHE A 458 13.84 -64.14 -13.12
N ARG A 459 13.79 -64.49 -14.44
CA ARG A 459 13.54 -63.57 -15.58
C ARG A 459 13.16 -64.29 -16.91
N PRO A 460 12.12 -63.83 -17.64
CA PRO A 460 12.10 -63.80 -19.13
C PRO A 460 11.59 -62.43 -19.66
N LYS A 461 11.98 -61.80 -20.78
CA LYS A 461 12.38 -62.12 -22.18
C LYS A 461 11.28 -61.77 -23.23
N LEU A 462 11.71 -61.22 -24.38
CA LEU A 462 10.93 -60.52 -25.43
C LEU A 462 10.65 -61.37 -26.70
N PRO A 463 9.66 -60.96 -27.53
CA PRO A 463 9.63 -61.12 -29.00
C PRO A 463 9.58 -59.77 -29.79
N PRO A 464 9.68 -59.73 -31.15
CA PRO A 464 10.18 -58.56 -31.91
C PRO A 464 9.27 -57.94 -33.03
N ARG A 465 9.88 -57.01 -33.81
CA ARG A 465 9.43 -56.07 -34.89
C ARG A 465 8.98 -56.73 -36.23
N PRO A 466 8.16 -56.06 -37.08
CA PRO A 466 8.58 -55.33 -38.32
C PRO A 466 7.73 -54.05 -38.61
N ALA A 467 7.60 -53.46 -39.82
CA ALA A 467 8.56 -52.73 -40.69
C ALA A 467 7.82 -51.75 -41.67
N ASP A 468 8.57 -50.97 -42.49
CA ASP A 468 8.19 -50.29 -43.78
C ASP A 468 7.24 -49.04 -43.77
N LEU A 469 7.26 -48.03 -44.70
CA LEU A 469 8.23 -47.56 -45.73
C LEU A 469 7.92 -46.11 -46.26
N ASP A 470 8.91 -45.48 -46.95
CA ASP A 470 8.86 -44.42 -48.01
C ASP A 470 8.58 -42.90 -47.78
N SER A 471 8.82 -42.09 -48.84
CA SER A 471 9.00 -40.60 -48.92
C SER A 471 8.48 -40.08 -50.32
N PRO A 472 8.90 -38.95 -51.00
CA PRO A 472 9.75 -37.77 -50.68
C PRO A 472 9.15 -36.34 -51.05
N PRO A 473 9.67 -35.42 -51.94
CA PRO A 473 10.24 -34.13 -51.46
C PRO A 473 10.01 -32.79 -52.27
N SER A 474 10.55 -31.67 -51.74
CA SER A 474 11.25 -30.53 -52.43
C SER A 474 10.50 -29.40 -53.21
N SER A 475 10.79 -28.10 -52.93
CA SER A 475 11.73 -27.25 -53.74
C SER A 475 11.60 -25.68 -53.64
N ALA A 476 12.77 -25.01 -53.65
CA ALA A 476 13.15 -23.69 -54.26
C ALA A 476 12.72 -22.27 -53.74
N GLU A 477 13.73 -21.38 -53.65
CA GLU A 477 13.71 -19.88 -53.67
C GLU A 477 14.29 -19.36 -55.05
N PRO A 478 14.86 -18.14 -55.30
CA PRO A 478 14.95 -16.82 -54.59
C PRO A 478 14.46 -15.66 -55.54
N PRO A 479 15.14 -14.54 -55.99
CA PRO A 479 16.33 -13.77 -55.56
C PRO A 479 16.35 -12.20 -55.71
N THR A 480 16.78 -11.50 -54.65
CA THR A 480 17.72 -10.32 -54.63
C THR A 480 17.38 -8.87 -55.07
N ASN A 481 17.99 -7.92 -54.31
CA ASN A 481 18.74 -6.68 -54.71
C ASN A 481 18.13 -5.24 -54.82
N ARG A 482 18.51 -4.40 -53.84
CA ARG A 482 19.23 -3.09 -53.92
C ARG A 482 18.64 -1.81 -54.61
N LYS A 483 18.69 -0.73 -53.80
CA LYS A 483 19.25 0.65 -54.04
C LYS A 483 18.41 1.82 -54.61
N SER A 484 18.27 2.85 -53.74
CA SER A 484 18.53 4.31 -53.93
C SER A 484 17.84 5.15 -55.02
N SER A 485 17.30 6.32 -54.61
CA SER A 485 17.69 7.65 -55.11
C SER A 485 17.06 8.78 -54.25
N SER A 486 17.34 10.06 -54.58
CA SER A 486 17.06 11.26 -53.76
C SER A 486 16.46 12.41 -54.57
N THR A 487 15.67 13.32 -53.97
CA THR A 487 15.50 14.72 -54.47
C THR A 487 14.76 15.65 -53.50
N GLY A 488 15.12 16.94 -53.50
CA GLY A 488 14.13 18.02 -53.74
C GLY A 488 13.30 18.64 -52.61
N LYS A 489 13.94 19.43 -51.73
CA LYS A 489 13.61 20.83 -51.35
C LYS A 489 12.15 21.34 -51.11
N ASP A 490 12.06 22.13 -50.02
CA ASP A 490 11.28 23.37 -49.78
C ASP A 490 9.74 23.40 -49.98
N ASP A 491 8.95 23.56 -48.90
CA ASP A 491 8.27 24.85 -48.56
C ASP A 491 7.67 24.85 -47.12
N GLU A 492 7.14 25.99 -46.64
CA GLU A 492 6.62 26.20 -45.27
C GLU A 492 5.14 25.80 -45.06
N THR A 493 4.78 25.20 -43.91
CA THR A 493 3.89 25.82 -42.88
C THR A 493 3.46 24.86 -41.74
N ALA A 494 3.12 25.48 -40.61
CA ALA A 494 2.59 24.96 -39.32
C ALA A 494 1.90 23.58 -39.28
N GLN A 495 2.29 22.75 -38.30
CA GLN A 495 1.51 21.60 -37.85
C GLN A 495 1.68 21.33 -36.33
N GLN A 496 0.80 20.48 -35.78
CA GLN A 496 0.68 20.22 -34.34
C GLN A 496 1.97 19.63 -33.71
N GLN A 497 2.17 19.91 -32.42
CA GLN A 497 3.04 19.09 -31.58
C GLN A 497 2.21 17.95 -30.98
N ASP A 498 2.28 16.79 -31.62
CA ASP A 498 1.91 15.52 -31.00
C ASP A 498 3.00 15.11 -30.00
N ASP A 499 2.61 14.62 -28.81
CA ASP A 499 3.54 14.06 -27.83
C ASP A 499 4.07 12.70 -28.32
N ALA A 500 5.22 12.72 -28.99
CA ALA A 500 5.98 11.52 -29.29
C ALA A 500 6.59 10.91 -28.00
N PRO A 501 6.66 9.58 -27.85
CA PRO A 501 7.33 8.95 -26.72
C PRO A 501 8.82 9.34 -26.67
N GLU A 502 9.33 9.72 -25.50
CA GLU A 502 10.78 9.89 -25.31
C GLU A 502 11.49 8.56 -25.57
N GLU A 503 12.45 8.53 -26.49
CA GLU A 503 13.24 7.32 -26.78
C GLU A 503 14.07 6.93 -25.54
N GLU A 504 13.81 5.74 -24.99
CA GLU A 504 14.58 5.22 -23.85
C GLU A 504 16.06 5.08 -24.20
N MET A 505 16.90 6.01 -23.72
CA MET A 505 18.35 5.87 -23.88
C MET A 505 18.85 4.59 -23.17
N PRO A 506 19.60 3.72 -23.87
CA PRO A 506 20.05 2.46 -23.32
C PRO A 506 21.02 2.64 -22.16
N LEU A 507 20.97 1.71 -21.21
CA LEU A 507 21.89 1.62 -20.08
C LEU A 507 23.34 1.49 -20.60
N ARG A 508 24.25 2.30 -20.06
CA ARG A 508 25.64 2.36 -20.52
C ARG A 508 26.44 1.21 -19.91
N GLU A 509 26.53 0.14 -20.68
CA GLU A 509 27.47 -0.94 -20.42
C GLU A 509 28.91 -0.47 -20.62
N ILE A 510 29.77 -0.88 -19.69
CA ILE A 510 31.21 -0.63 -19.66
C ILE A 510 31.88 -2.01 -19.62
N SER A 511 32.60 -2.38 -20.68
CA SER A 511 33.35 -3.64 -20.66
C SER A 511 34.48 -3.58 -19.63
N HIS A 512 34.69 -4.70 -18.95
CA HIS A 512 35.80 -4.95 -18.03
C HIS A 512 37.16 -4.64 -18.67
N LYS A 513 37.31 -4.65 -20.00
CA LYS A 513 38.56 -4.29 -20.69
C LYS A 513 38.96 -2.81 -20.55
N ASP A 514 38.00 -1.91 -20.37
CA ASP A 514 38.25 -0.47 -20.17
C ASP A 514 38.27 -0.07 -18.68
N LEU A 515 37.99 -1.00 -17.76
CA LEU A 515 38.09 -0.84 -16.31
C LEU A 515 39.36 -1.49 -15.75
N LYS A 516 40.14 -0.72 -14.97
CA LYS A 516 41.20 -1.25 -14.11
C LYS A 516 40.81 -1.14 -12.64
N LEU A 517 40.61 -2.27 -11.97
CA LEU A 517 40.41 -2.33 -10.52
C LEU A 517 41.72 -1.98 -9.78
N GLY A 518 41.59 -1.40 -8.58
CA GLY A 518 42.70 -0.96 -7.73
C GLY A 518 42.57 -1.47 -6.29
N ARG A 519 42.74 -0.57 -5.31
CA ARG A 519 42.60 -0.90 -3.89
C ARG A 519 41.13 -0.94 -3.47
N GLU A 520 40.80 -1.77 -2.50
CA GLU A 520 39.55 -1.67 -1.75
C GLU A 520 39.51 -0.34 -0.99
N ILE A 521 38.36 0.33 -0.97
CA ILE A 521 38.14 1.63 -0.32
C ILE A 521 36.92 1.64 0.62
N GLY A 522 36.13 0.57 0.63
CA GLY A 522 35.02 0.38 1.56
C GLY A 522 34.42 -1.01 1.40
N LYS A 523 33.72 -1.50 2.44
CA LYS A 523 33.07 -2.80 2.44
C LYS A 523 31.80 -2.76 3.29
N GLY A 524 30.70 -3.26 2.75
CA GLY A 524 29.43 -3.42 3.46
C GLY A 524 28.78 -4.76 3.16
N GLU A 525 27.63 -5.01 3.77
CA GLU A 525 26.88 -6.27 3.65
C GLU A 525 26.65 -6.69 2.17
N TYR A 526 26.28 -5.71 1.33
CA TYR A 526 25.90 -5.95 -0.07
C TYR A 526 27.09 -6.17 -1.02
N GLY A 527 28.30 -5.75 -0.66
CA GLY A 527 29.43 -5.69 -1.60
C GLY A 527 30.69 -5.00 -1.06
N SER A 528 31.77 -5.11 -1.83
CA SER A 528 32.97 -4.27 -1.63
C SER A 528 33.00 -3.13 -2.65
N VAL A 529 33.59 -2.00 -2.26
CA VAL A 529 33.82 -0.84 -3.11
C VAL A 529 35.33 -0.74 -3.34
N VAL A 530 35.75 -0.76 -4.61
CA VAL A 530 37.15 -0.61 -4.99
C VAL A 530 37.37 0.68 -5.78
N HIS A 531 38.49 1.35 -5.54
CA HIS A 531 38.95 2.45 -6.39
C HIS A 531 39.39 1.87 -7.74
N GLY A 532 38.89 2.41 -8.84
CA GLY A 532 39.25 1.99 -10.19
C GLY A 532 39.61 3.13 -11.14
N ILE A 533 40.07 2.77 -12.33
CA ILE A 533 40.32 3.68 -13.44
C ILE A 533 39.50 3.23 -14.65
N LEU A 534 38.62 4.12 -15.13
CA LEU A 534 37.83 3.96 -16.35
C LEU A 534 38.56 4.60 -17.53
N THR A 535 38.65 3.86 -18.64
CA THR A 535 39.26 4.30 -19.91
C THR A 535 38.17 4.77 -20.87
N VAL A 536 37.97 6.08 -20.99
CA VAL A 536 36.91 6.66 -21.84
C VAL A 536 37.45 6.99 -23.23
N ARG A 537 36.80 6.46 -24.27
CA ARG A 537 37.10 6.74 -25.68
C ARG A 537 35.94 7.53 -26.31
N ARG A 538 36.13 8.82 -26.56
CA ARG A 538 35.10 9.70 -27.16
C ARG A 538 35.00 9.61 -28.69
N SER A 539 36.01 9.03 -29.34
CA SER A 539 36.07 8.79 -30.79
C SER A 539 37.21 7.80 -31.09
N LEU A 540 37.16 7.10 -32.21
CA LEU A 540 38.25 6.23 -32.70
C LEU A 540 39.58 6.99 -32.90
N PHE A 541 39.51 8.30 -33.14
CA PHE A 541 40.67 9.16 -33.38
C PHE A 541 41.10 9.99 -32.15
N ALA A 542 40.36 9.91 -31.04
CA ALA A 542 40.69 10.62 -29.81
C ALA A 542 41.61 9.78 -28.91
N ARG A 543 42.60 10.41 -28.27
CA ARG A 543 43.39 9.75 -27.22
C ARG A 543 42.45 9.34 -26.06
N PRO A 544 42.55 8.10 -25.54
CA PRO A 544 41.70 7.66 -24.43
C PRO A 544 42.00 8.48 -23.16
N SER A 545 40.97 9.08 -22.58
CA SER A 545 41.06 9.78 -21.30
C SER A 545 40.84 8.79 -20.15
N LYS A 546 41.72 8.80 -19.15
CA LYS A 546 41.54 8.03 -17.91
C LYS A 546 40.76 8.87 -16.90
N GLN A 547 39.83 8.24 -16.21
CA GLN A 547 39.01 8.83 -15.16
C GLN A 547 39.03 7.93 -13.93
N GLU A 548 39.20 8.49 -12.74
CA GLU A 548 39.08 7.76 -11.47
C GLU A 548 37.60 7.54 -11.14
N VAL A 549 37.28 6.33 -10.69
CA VAL A 549 35.91 5.85 -10.47
C VAL A 549 35.83 5.02 -9.20
N ALA A 550 34.72 5.10 -8.48
CA ALA A 550 34.36 4.10 -7.48
C ALA A 550 33.70 2.92 -8.22
N ILE A 551 34.06 1.68 -7.86
CA ILE A 551 33.48 0.47 -8.47
C ILE A 551 32.90 -0.37 -7.35
N LYS A 552 31.57 -0.41 -7.27
CA LYS A 552 30.83 -1.18 -6.26
C LYS A 552 30.52 -2.57 -6.80
N MET A 553 31.08 -3.59 -6.18
CA MET A 553 31.04 -4.99 -6.60
C MET A 553 30.13 -5.78 -5.67
N PHE A 554 29.07 -6.39 -6.20
CA PHE A 554 28.03 -7.05 -5.41
C PHE A 554 28.31 -8.55 -5.25
N HIS A 555 28.10 -9.10 -4.05
CA HIS A 555 28.31 -10.53 -3.76
C HIS A 555 27.18 -11.42 -4.31
N SER A 556 25.96 -10.89 -4.29
CA SER A 556 24.75 -11.47 -4.87
C SER A 556 23.77 -10.33 -5.18
N VAL A 557 22.76 -10.55 -6.02
CA VAL A 557 21.72 -9.56 -6.37
C VAL A 557 20.37 -10.27 -6.41
N GLY A 558 19.37 -9.74 -5.69
CA GLY A 558 18.08 -10.42 -5.48
C GLY A 558 17.28 -10.62 -6.77
N ASN A 559 17.09 -9.55 -7.55
CA ASN A 559 16.58 -9.65 -8.92
C ASN A 559 17.46 -8.82 -9.86
N LYS A 560 18.01 -9.48 -10.89
CA LYS A 560 18.85 -8.83 -11.91
C LYS A 560 18.06 -7.81 -12.73
N GLU A 561 16.76 -8.04 -12.97
CA GLU A 561 15.94 -7.13 -13.78
C GLU A 561 15.60 -5.84 -13.02
N ASP A 562 15.18 -5.95 -11.75
CA ASP A 562 14.95 -4.78 -10.88
C ASP A 562 16.23 -3.95 -10.70
N PHE A 563 17.38 -4.61 -10.51
CA PHE A 563 18.68 -3.94 -10.45
C PHE A 563 19.02 -3.18 -11.75
N LEU A 564 18.81 -3.79 -12.91
CA LEU A 564 19.06 -3.13 -14.21
C LEU A 564 18.06 -2.01 -14.49
N GLY A 565 16.83 -2.10 -13.98
CA GLY A 565 15.83 -1.04 -13.99
C GLY A 565 16.26 0.15 -13.12
N GLU A 566 16.70 -0.11 -11.88
CA GLU A 566 17.20 0.94 -10.98
C GLU A 566 18.46 1.61 -11.53
N ALA A 567 19.45 0.83 -11.98
CA ALA A 567 20.64 1.38 -12.62
C ALA A 567 20.32 2.27 -13.83
N ARG A 568 19.26 1.97 -14.60
CA ARG A 568 18.79 2.79 -15.73
C ARG A 568 18.28 4.15 -15.25
N VAL A 569 17.51 4.19 -14.16
CA VAL A 569 17.04 5.46 -13.57
C VAL A 569 18.19 6.21 -12.91
N MET A 570 19.08 5.54 -12.17
CA MET A 570 20.26 6.15 -11.54
C MET A 570 21.16 6.85 -12.56
N GLN A 571 21.41 6.24 -13.73
CA GLN A 571 22.26 6.81 -14.79
C GLN A 571 21.63 8.06 -15.46
N GLN A 572 20.32 8.25 -15.35
CA GLN A 572 19.65 9.45 -15.87
C GLN A 572 19.76 10.65 -14.91
N LEU A 573 20.14 10.43 -13.65
CA LEU A 573 20.25 11.48 -12.65
C LEU A 573 21.50 12.35 -12.87
N LYS A 574 21.30 13.67 -12.81
CA LYS A 574 22.37 14.67 -12.93
C LYS A 574 22.09 15.81 -11.96
N ASN A 575 22.84 15.83 -10.86
CA ASN A 575 22.75 16.83 -9.80
C ASN A 575 24.13 16.99 -9.13
N ASP A 576 24.45 18.19 -8.63
CA ASP A 576 25.73 18.48 -7.99
C ASP A 576 25.95 17.81 -6.62
N TYR A 577 24.87 17.32 -5.99
CA TYR A 577 24.84 16.76 -4.64
C TYR A 577 24.45 15.27 -4.63
N ILE A 578 24.56 14.59 -5.76
CA ILE A 578 24.27 13.15 -5.93
C ILE A 578 25.44 12.51 -6.68
N VAL A 579 25.79 11.28 -6.31
CA VAL A 579 26.83 10.48 -6.97
C VAL A 579 26.35 10.02 -8.36
N GLU A 580 27.10 10.41 -9.39
CA GLU A 580 26.78 10.14 -10.80
C GLU A 580 27.24 8.74 -11.22
N LEU A 581 26.28 7.85 -11.49
CA LEU A 581 26.52 6.55 -12.09
C LEU A 581 27.01 6.71 -13.54
N LYS A 582 28.28 6.36 -13.79
CA LYS A 582 28.93 6.47 -15.11
C LYS A 582 28.52 5.34 -16.06
N GLY A 583 28.01 4.23 -15.52
CA GLY A 583 27.54 3.05 -16.24
C GLY A 583 27.68 1.79 -15.38
N ILE A 584 27.40 0.63 -15.96
CA ILE A 584 27.51 -0.68 -15.28
C ILE A 584 28.51 -1.60 -15.98
N CYS A 585 29.07 -2.56 -15.26
CA CYS A 585 29.81 -3.68 -15.83
C CYS A 585 29.20 -5.00 -15.34
N TYR A 586 28.97 -5.96 -16.22
CA TYR A 586 28.47 -7.29 -15.86
C TYR A 586 29.17 -8.45 -16.61
N ASP A 587 30.32 -8.17 -17.23
CA ASP A 587 31.20 -9.10 -17.99
C ASP A 587 31.65 -10.34 -17.19
N LYS A 588 31.68 -10.28 -15.84
CA LYS A 588 32.17 -11.37 -14.96
C LYS A 588 31.46 -11.44 -13.61
N CYS A 589 31.30 -10.28 -12.98
CA CYS A 589 30.40 -10.05 -11.86
C CYS A 589 29.77 -8.67 -12.08
N LEU A 590 28.66 -8.42 -11.38
CA LEU A 590 27.85 -7.23 -11.55
C LEU A 590 28.42 -6.08 -10.70
N MET A 591 28.68 -4.95 -11.36
CA MET A 591 29.34 -3.78 -10.80
C MET A 591 28.62 -2.49 -11.20
N LEU A 592 28.47 -1.55 -10.27
CA LEU A 592 28.22 -0.14 -10.59
C LEU A 592 29.55 0.60 -10.72
N VAL A 593 29.65 1.50 -11.70
CA VAL A 593 30.81 2.36 -11.92
C VAL A 593 30.40 3.80 -11.69
N GLU A 594 30.78 4.35 -10.55
CA GLU A 594 30.39 5.68 -10.05
C GLU A 594 31.57 6.66 -10.13
N GLU A 595 31.31 7.96 -9.97
CA GLU A 595 32.42 8.91 -9.77
C GLU A 595 33.17 8.63 -8.46
N PHE A 596 34.49 8.84 -8.44
CA PHE A 596 35.28 8.69 -7.22
C PHE A 596 35.24 9.98 -6.38
N LEU A 597 34.89 9.87 -5.10
CA LEU A 597 34.95 10.96 -4.12
C LEU A 597 36.13 10.72 -3.16
N PRO A 598 37.14 11.61 -3.11
CA PRO A 598 38.45 11.28 -2.53
C PRO A 598 38.52 11.34 -1.01
N MET A 599 37.51 11.85 -0.31
CA MET A 599 37.52 12.02 1.16
C MET A 599 36.67 11.00 1.92
N GLY A 600 36.14 9.96 1.26
CA GLY A 600 35.37 8.89 1.92
C GLY A 600 33.95 9.32 2.34
N SER A 601 33.37 8.60 3.31
CA SER A 601 32.05 8.94 3.86
C SER A 601 32.13 10.04 4.92
N MET A 602 31.00 10.69 5.15
CA MET A 602 30.85 11.71 6.18
C MET A 602 31.00 11.14 7.60
N LEU A 603 30.56 9.89 7.81
CA LEU A 603 30.71 9.22 9.10
C LEU A 603 32.20 9.01 9.43
N ASP A 604 32.93 8.34 8.54
CA ASP A 604 34.38 8.11 8.70
C ASP A 604 35.13 9.44 8.88
N PHE A 605 34.79 10.46 8.08
CA PHE A 605 35.45 11.77 8.14
C PHE A 605 35.16 12.54 9.44
N LEU A 606 33.97 12.39 10.03
CA LEU A 606 33.64 12.99 11.33
C LEU A 606 34.37 12.30 12.49
N GLU A 607 34.53 10.97 12.42
CA GLU A 607 35.28 10.19 13.41
C GLU A 607 36.80 10.42 13.30
N GLU A 608 37.37 10.36 12.10
CA GLU A 608 38.82 10.52 11.88
C GLU A 608 39.30 11.97 12.01
N HIS A 609 38.50 12.95 11.60
CA HIS A 609 38.91 14.35 11.40
C HIS A 609 37.99 15.42 12.05
N PRO A 610 37.51 15.24 13.30
CA PRO A 610 36.58 16.17 13.96
C PRO A 610 37.16 17.58 14.15
N GLU A 611 38.49 17.75 14.16
CA GLU A 611 39.17 19.04 14.27
C GLU A 611 39.07 19.90 12.99
N LYS A 612 38.71 19.30 11.85
CA LYS A 612 38.57 19.98 10.56
C LYS A 612 37.16 20.54 10.32
N VAL A 613 36.17 20.18 11.15
CA VAL A 613 34.74 20.40 10.90
C VAL A 613 34.14 21.35 11.93
N ARG A 614 33.72 22.55 11.51
CA ARG A 614 33.00 23.51 12.35
C ARG A 614 31.49 23.40 12.17
N VAL A 615 30.75 23.64 13.25
CA VAL A 615 29.28 23.55 13.28
C VAL A 615 28.67 24.63 12.40
N GLU A 616 29.13 25.87 12.59
CA GLU A 616 28.64 27.12 11.99
C GLU A 616 29.05 27.28 10.51
N ARG A 617 29.70 26.27 9.93
CA ARG A 617 30.29 26.32 8.59
C ARG A 617 30.14 25.02 7.84
N GLU A 618 30.96 24.02 8.14
CA GLU A 618 30.98 22.75 7.41
C GLU A 618 29.66 21.98 7.60
N LEU A 619 29.19 21.76 8.85
CA LEU A 619 27.93 21.04 9.08
C LEU A 619 26.71 21.76 8.49
N TYR A 620 26.66 23.09 8.57
CA TYR A 620 25.59 23.90 7.98
C TYR A 620 25.56 23.82 6.45
N VAL A 621 26.72 23.92 5.79
CA VAL A 621 26.84 23.73 4.33
C VAL A 621 26.42 22.33 3.93
N TRP A 622 26.84 21.30 4.66
CA TRP A 622 26.51 19.90 4.35
C TRP A 622 25.02 19.60 4.53
N ALA A 623 24.40 20.09 5.61
CA ALA A 623 22.96 19.90 5.87
C ALA A 623 22.10 20.44 4.70
N ALA A 624 22.41 21.65 4.24
CA ALA A 624 21.74 22.28 3.10
C ALA A 624 21.98 21.51 1.78
N GLN A 625 23.21 21.06 1.53
CA GLN A 625 23.52 20.30 0.31
C GLN A 625 22.82 18.93 0.26
N ILE A 626 22.70 18.23 1.39
CA ILE A 626 21.95 16.97 1.47
C ILE A 626 20.45 17.23 1.25
N ALA A 627 19.86 18.24 1.89
CA ALA A 627 18.45 18.59 1.67
C ALA A 627 18.16 18.91 0.19
N LYS A 628 19.08 19.63 -0.47
CA LYS A 628 18.98 19.99 -1.89
C LYS A 628 19.15 18.80 -2.85
N GLY A 629 20.02 17.84 -2.50
CA GLY A 629 20.14 16.57 -3.22
C GLY A 629 18.88 15.71 -3.07
N MET A 630 18.33 15.63 -1.85
CA MET A 630 17.07 14.93 -1.58
C MET A 630 15.86 15.59 -2.25
N MET A 631 15.79 16.92 -2.31
CA MET A 631 14.76 17.64 -3.09
C MET A 631 14.83 17.29 -4.59
N TYR A 632 16.03 17.06 -5.13
CA TYR A 632 16.17 16.58 -6.51
C TYR A 632 15.66 15.14 -6.68
N LEU A 633 16.02 14.22 -5.77
CA LEU A 633 15.49 12.85 -5.79
C LEU A 633 13.95 12.84 -5.68
N GLU A 634 13.41 13.67 -4.78
CA GLU A 634 11.97 13.90 -4.64
C GLU A 634 11.34 14.35 -5.96
N SER A 635 11.95 15.32 -6.66
CA SER A 635 11.48 15.81 -7.98
C SER A 635 11.46 14.71 -9.05
N LYS A 636 12.39 13.76 -8.96
CA LYS A 636 12.49 12.57 -9.82
C LYS A 636 11.63 11.39 -9.35
N ARG A 637 10.83 11.58 -8.30
CA ARG A 637 9.95 10.56 -7.67
C ARG A 637 10.71 9.35 -7.13
N LEU A 638 11.99 9.52 -6.81
CA LEU A 638 12.79 8.51 -6.12
C LEU A 638 12.64 8.65 -4.60
N VAL A 639 12.79 7.53 -3.91
CA VAL A 639 12.88 7.42 -2.44
C VAL A 639 14.21 6.74 -2.14
N HIS A 640 15.01 7.30 -1.25
CA HIS A 640 16.37 6.86 -0.96
C HIS A 640 16.40 5.59 -0.10
N ARG A 641 15.49 5.48 0.88
CA ARG A 641 15.30 4.34 1.81
C ARG A 641 16.45 4.04 2.79
N ASP A 642 17.69 4.42 2.50
CA ASP A 642 18.85 4.25 3.38
C ASP A 642 19.67 5.56 3.48
N LEU A 643 19.00 6.66 3.82
CA LEU A 643 19.68 7.95 4.02
C LEU A 643 20.33 8.01 5.42
N ALA A 644 21.65 8.10 5.47
CA ALA A 644 22.47 8.10 6.68
C ALA A 644 23.84 8.72 6.40
N ALA A 645 24.60 9.14 7.43
CA ALA A 645 25.90 9.79 7.25
C ALA A 645 26.94 8.92 6.49
N ARG A 646 26.89 7.58 6.68
CA ARG A 646 27.67 6.59 5.90
C ARG A 646 27.47 6.68 4.37
N ASN A 647 26.30 7.14 3.93
CA ASN A 647 25.89 7.22 2.52
C ASN A 647 25.95 8.66 1.98
N ILE A 648 26.59 9.57 2.72
CA ILE A 648 26.98 10.89 2.24
C ILE A 648 28.50 10.88 2.04
N LEU A 649 28.96 11.12 0.82
CA LEU A 649 30.37 11.08 0.44
C LEU A 649 30.94 12.49 0.23
N LEU A 650 32.18 12.74 0.64
CA LEU A 650 32.82 14.05 0.57
C LEU A 650 33.68 14.20 -0.70
N ALA A 651 33.33 15.17 -1.54
CA ALA A 651 34.15 15.58 -2.69
C ALA A 651 35.16 16.68 -2.29
N SER A 652 34.77 17.53 -1.34
CA SER A 652 35.64 18.44 -0.60
C SER A 652 34.99 18.80 0.75
N LEU A 653 35.70 19.48 1.65
CA LEU A 653 35.11 20.08 2.86
C LEU A 653 33.91 21.01 2.58
N GLN A 654 33.70 21.47 1.34
CA GLN A 654 32.60 22.36 0.97
C GLN A 654 31.64 21.74 -0.08
N LYS A 655 31.81 20.44 -0.41
CA LYS A 655 30.91 19.73 -1.35
C LYS A 655 30.73 18.27 -0.97
N VAL A 656 29.50 17.90 -0.64
CA VAL A 656 29.07 16.52 -0.36
C VAL A 656 28.15 16.00 -1.46
N LYS A 657 28.06 14.66 -1.60
CA LYS A 657 27.15 13.97 -2.50
C LYS A 657 26.49 12.76 -1.83
N ILE A 658 25.23 12.54 -2.17
CA ILE A 658 24.42 11.40 -1.72
C ILE A 658 24.74 10.18 -2.61
N SER A 659 25.09 9.04 -2.00
CA SER A 659 25.32 7.74 -2.65
C SER A 659 24.21 6.73 -2.30
N ASP A 660 24.25 5.54 -2.90
CA ASP A 660 23.44 4.36 -2.51
C ASP A 660 21.90 4.48 -2.54
N PHE A 661 21.37 5.60 -3.06
CA PHE A 661 19.95 5.82 -3.28
C PHE A 661 19.30 4.72 -4.14
N GLY A 662 18.15 4.20 -3.70
CA GLY A 662 17.37 3.16 -4.38
C GLY A 662 17.82 1.72 -4.11
N LEU A 663 19.14 1.47 -4.03
CA LEU A 663 19.76 0.14 -4.09
C LEU A 663 19.18 -0.92 -3.14
N SER A 664 18.66 -0.54 -1.97
CA SER A 664 18.02 -1.46 -1.03
C SER A 664 16.85 -2.24 -1.66
N ARG A 665 16.12 -1.62 -2.58
CA ARG A 665 15.00 -2.27 -3.29
C ARG A 665 15.50 -3.30 -4.31
N ALA A 666 16.43 -2.96 -5.21
CA ALA A 666 17.06 -3.93 -6.12
C ALA A 666 17.77 -5.10 -5.41
N MET A 667 18.31 -4.86 -4.21
CA MET A 667 18.94 -5.89 -3.39
C MET A 667 17.94 -6.78 -2.64
N GLY A 668 16.63 -6.53 -2.75
CA GLY A 668 15.57 -7.39 -2.22
C GLY A 668 15.32 -7.26 -0.71
N THR A 669 15.83 -6.23 -0.05
CA THR A 669 15.90 -6.17 1.42
C THR A 669 14.55 -6.05 2.12
N ASP A 670 13.51 -5.59 1.39
CA ASP A 670 12.13 -5.43 1.89
C ASP A 670 11.51 -6.72 2.48
N LYS A 671 12.07 -7.91 2.18
CA LYS A 671 11.48 -9.21 2.56
C LYS A 671 11.94 -9.78 3.91
N GLU A 672 13.11 -9.39 4.42
CA GLU A 672 13.75 -10.03 5.59
C GLU A 672 13.48 -9.34 6.94
N TYR A 673 12.77 -8.20 6.91
CA TYR A 673 12.62 -7.25 8.02
C TYR A 673 12.32 -7.86 9.41
N TYR A 674 11.52 -8.93 9.48
CA TYR A 674 11.08 -9.58 10.72
C TYR A 674 12.01 -10.72 11.24
N LYS A 675 13.29 -10.78 10.82
CA LYS A 675 14.18 -11.94 11.11
C LYS A 675 15.55 -11.64 11.73
N ALA A 676 15.73 -10.49 12.37
CA ALA A 676 16.99 -10.08 13.01
C ALA A 676 17.35 -10.84 14.32
N SER A 677 17.21 -12.18 14.36
CA SER A 677 17.65 -13.04 15.47
C SER A 677 19.12 -13.52 15.34
N LYS A 678 19.86 -12.95 14.39
CA LYS A 678 21.32 -12.94 14.30
C LYS A 678 21.75 -11.49 14.03
N GLY A 679 22.81 -11.03 14.69
CA GLY A 679 23.19 -9.62 14.76
C GLY A 679 23.77 -9.02 13.47
N GLY A 680 22.97 -8.90 12.42
CA GLY A 680 23.28 -8.08 11.25
C GLY A 680 22.97 -6.59 11.51
N ARG A 681 23.79 -5.69 10.97
CA ARG A 681 23.66 -4.23 11.14
C ARG A 681 22.60 -3.64 10.20
N TRP A 682 21.33 -4.01 10.41
CA TRP A 682 20.21 -3.47 9.64
C TRP A 682 19.94 -1.99 9.97
N PRO A 683 19.59 -1.13 8.99
CA PRO A 683 19.47 0.33 9.16
C PRO A 683 18.19 0.78 9.88
N ILE A 684 17.59 -0.06 10.72
CA ILE A 684 16.30 0.17 11.42
C ILE A 684 16.32 1.51 12.18
N LYS A 685 17.46 1.91 12.75
CA LYS A 685 17.62 3.16 13.49
C LYS A 685 17.44 4.45 12.66
N TRP A 686 17.45 4.35 11.33
CA TRP A 686 17.18 5.46 10.40
C TRP A 686 15.77 5.43 9.81
N TYR A 687 15.01 4.36 10.03
CA TYR A 687 13.68 4.18 9.42
C TYR A 687 12.60 4.91 10.22
N ALA A 688 11.61 5.42 9.51
CA ALA A 688 10.43 6.03 10.11
C ALA A 688 9.44 4.96 10.64
N PRO A 689 8.56 5.27 11.61
CA PRO A 689 7.59 4.34 12.16
C PRO A 689 6.73 3.61 11.10
N GLU A 690 6.34 4.28 10.01
CA GLU A 690 5.56 3.65 8.94
C GLU A 690 6.40 2.72 8.04
N SER A 691 7.69 3.00 7.87
CA SER A 691 8.63 2.13 7.16
C SER A 691 9.01 0.91 7.99
N VAL A 692 9.08 1.09 9.31
CA VAL A 692 9.25 0.03 10.32
C VAL A 692 8.04 -0.90 10.32
N CYS A 693 6.86 -0.40 10.68
CA CYS A 693 5.71 -1.25 10.98
C CYS A 693 5.10 -1.88 9.72
N TYR A 694 5.10 -1.15 8.60
CA TYR A 694 4.33 -1.49 7.40
C TYR A 694 5.18 -1.64 6.13
N GLY A 695 6.51 -1.47 6.21
CA GLY A 695 7.38 -1.44 5.02
C GLY A 695 7.13 -0.24 4.10
N HIS A 696 6.39 0.78 4.55
CA HIS A 696 6.03 1.92 3.73
C HIS A 696 7.19 2.91 3.62
N PHE A 697 7.92 2.84 2.51
CA PHE A 697 8.96 3.81 2.17
C PHE A 697 8.40 4.94 1.33
N SER A 698 8.58 6.18 1.79
CA SER A 698 8.03 7.39 1.18
C SER A 698 9.03 8.56 1.27
N ARG A 699 8.70 9.69 0.63
CA ARG A 699 9.47 10.94 0.79
C ARG A 699 9.51 11.41 2.25
N ALA A 700 8.43 11.19 2.99
CA ALA A 700 8.34 11.54 4.41
C ALA A 700 9.12 10.57 5.31
N SER A 701 9.35 9.32 4.90
CA SER A 701 10.28 8.44 5.60
C SER A 701 11.74 8.83 5.36
N ASP A 702 12.09 9.23 4.13
CA ASP A 702 13.40 9.81 3.83
C ASP A 702 13.67 11.08 4.66
N VAL A 703 12.65 11.92 4.94
CA VAL A 703 12.77 13.09 5.84
C VAL A 703 13.08 12.68 7.28
N TRP A 704 12.48 11.60 7.78
CA TRP A 704 12.83 11.04 9.09
C TRP A 704 14.29 10.57 9.13
N SER A 705 14.73 9.84 8.10
CA SER A 705 16.12 9.39 7.95
C SER A 705 17.09 10.59 7.84
N TYR A 706 16.67 11.68 7.20
CA TYR A 706 17.40 12.95 7.16
C TYR A 706 17.54 13.59 8.55
N GLY A 707 16.48 13.55 9.38
CA GLY A 707 16.55 13.94 10.79
C GLY A 707 17.59 13.14 11.58
N VAL A 708 17.66 11.82 11.38
CA VAL A 708 18.70 10.97 12.01
C VAL A 708 20.09 11.28 11.44
N THR A 709 20.21 11.57 10.15
CA THR A 709 21.47 11.98 9.50
C THR A 709 21.98 13.29 10.08
N LEU A 710 21.10 14.28 10.30
CA LEU A 710 21.46 15.50 11.02
C LEU A 710 21.93 15.21 12.45
N TRP A 711 21.31 14.27 13.14
CA TRP A 711 21.74 13.91 14.49
C TRP A 711 23.15 13.28 14.50
N GLU A 712 23.46 12.37 13.56
CA GLU A 712 24.82 11.83 13.37
C GLU A 712 25.84 12.97 13.15
N MET A 713 25.52 13.90 12.23
CA MET A 713 26.38 15.03 11.87
C MET A 713 26.73 15.92 13.07
N PHE A 714 25.72 16.37 13.81
CA PHE A 714 25.92 17.30 14.94
C PHE A 714 26.40 16.60 16.22
N SER A 715 26.34 15.27 16.25
CA SER A 715 27.01 14.42 17.26
C SER A 715 28.44 14.03 16.87
N TYR A 716 28.96 14.52 15.74
CA TYR A 716 30.30 14.16 15.22
C TYR A 716 30.49 12.64 15.05
N GLY A 717 29.51 11.96 14.45
CA GLY A 717 29.59 10.54 14.10
C GLY A 717 29.11 9.57 15.18
N ALA A 718 28.62 10.04 16.33
CA ALA A 718 28.09 9.15 17.36
C ALA A 718 26.95 8.25 16.82
N ALA A 719 26.90 7.00 17.30
CA ALA A 719 25.87 6.03 16.89
C ALA A 719 24.47 6.43 17.42
N PRO A 720 23.45 6.57 16.55
CA PRO A 720 22.11 6.92 17.00
C PRO A 720 21.52 5.81 17.86
N PHE A 721 20.80 6.20 18.92
CA PHE A 721 20.21 5.32 19.94
C PHE A 721 21.22 4.34 20.57
N GLU A 722 22.50 4.72 20.68
CA GLU A 722 23.55 3.99 21.41
C GLU A 722 23.56 2.47 21.12
N GLU A 723 23.56 1.62 22.15
CA GLU A 723 23.53 0.15 22.04
C GLU A 723 22.11 -0.45 21.94
N MET A 724 21.05 0.38 21.85
CA MET A 724 19.67 -0.10 21.79
C MET A 724 19.43 -0.96 20.55
N THR A 725 18.76 -2.10 20.73
CA THR A 725 18.34 -2.97 19.62
C THR A 725 17.20 -2.33 18.81
N GLY A 726 16.96 -2.82 17.59
CA GLY A 726 15.90 -2.30 16.73
C GLY A 726 14.51 -2.29 17.40
N VAL A 727 14.17 -3.31 18.20
CA VAL A 727 12.89 -3.41 18.92
C VAL A 727 12.79 -2.36 20.05
N GLU A 728 13.88 -2.11 20.76
CA GLU A 728 13.92 -1.09 21.82
C GLU A 728 13.82 0.33 21.24
N VAL A 729 14.44 0.56 20.07
CA VAL A 729 14.32 1.84 19.34
C VAL A 729 12.88 2.10 18.90
N ILE A 730 12.19 1.09 18.35
CA ILE A 730 10.78 1.22 17.96
C ILE A 730 9.93 1.62 19.16
N LYS A 731 10.02 0.85 20.26
CA LYS A 731 9.26 1.14 21.48
C LYS A 731 9.56 2.52 22.05
N PHE A 732 10.83 2.93 22.08
CA PHE A 732 11.24 4.25 22.56
C PHE A 732 10.58 5.39 21.77
N ILE A 733 10.43 5.21 20.45
CA ILE A 733 9.77 6.17 19.54
C ILE A 733 8.23 6.15 19.72
N GLU A 734 7.64 4.97 19.93
CA GLU A 734 6.20 4.76 20.26
C GLU A 734 5.80 5.39 21.61
N ASP A 735 6.65 5.24 22.64
CA ASP A 735 6.52 5.88 23.95
C ASP A 735 6.71 7.43 23.88
N GLY A 736 6.79 8.01 22.67
CA GLY A 736 6.86 9.45 22.40
C GLY A 736 8.26 10.07 22.45
N ASN A 737 9.29 9.29 22.79
CA ASN A 737 10.65 9.81 22.99
C ASN A 737 11.37 10.03 21.66
N ARG A 738 12.41 10.88 21.68
CA ARG A 738 13.28 11.18 20.53
C ARG A 738 14.74 11.26 21.00
N LEU A 739 15.68 11.20 20.04
CA LEU A 739 17.11 11.34 20.34
C LEU A 739 17.37 12.71 21.01
N ALA A 740 18.15 12.73 22.09
CA ALA A 740 18.48 13.95 22.81
C ALA A 740 19.33 14.92 21.97
N GLN A 741 19.23 16.22 22.24
CA GLN A 741 20.01 17.26 21.56
C GLN A 741 21.52 17.05 21.75
N PRO A 742 22.32 16.90 20.68
CA PRO A 742 23.77 16.77 20.80
C PRO A 742 24.39 18.02 21.43
N GLN A 743 25.43 17.87 22.25
CA GLN A 743 26.00 18.96 23.06
C GLN A 743 26.47 20.19 22.24
N LYS A 744 26.82 19.99 20.96
CA LYS A 744 27.25 21.05 20.02
C LYS A 744 26.17 21.46 19.02
N CYS A 745 24.93 21.01 19.19
CA CYS A 745 23.83 21.22 18.25
C CYS A 745 23.01 22.47 18.62
N PRO A 746 22.96 23.51 17.77
CA PRO A 746 22.11 24.68 18.02
C PRO A 746 20.62 24.35 18.00
N ASP A 747 19.84 25.03 18.85
CA ASP A 747 18.41 24.76 19.07
C ASP A 747 17.56 24.80 17.79
N VAL A 748 17.92 25.66 16.82
CA VAL A 748 17.25 25.75 15.51
C VAL A 748 17.40 24.43 14.73
N VAL A 749 18.58 23.83 14.75
CA VAL A 749 18.84 22.55 14.08
C VAL A 749 18.08 21.43 14.76
N TYR A 750 18.11 21.39 16.09
CA TYR A 750 17.41 20.35 16.85
C TYR A 750 15.89 20.48 16.74
N THR A 751 15.34 21.71 16.67
CA THR A 751 13.93 21.96 16.33
C THR A 751 13.58 21.38 14.96
N THR A 752 14.47 21.51 13.98
CA THR A 752 14.29 20.91 12.65
C THR A 752 14.46 19.38 12.66
N MET A 753 15.35 18.79 13.49
CA MET A 753 15.38 17.34 13.73
C MET A 753 14.05 16.84 14.30
N LEU A 754 13.50 17.52 15.32
CA LEU A 754 12.22 17.18 15.93
C LEU A 754 11.05 17.25 14.92
N ARG A 755 11.03 18.23 14.02
CA ARG A 755 10.07 18.30 12.91
C ARG A 755 10.25 17.16 11.91
N CYS A 756 11.48 16.77 11.60
CA CYS A 756 11.75 15.58 10.79
C CYS A 756 11.28 14.27 11.47
N TRP A 757 11.25 14.25 12.80
CA TRP A 757 10.74 13.12 13.60
C TRP A 757 9.30 13.29 14.12
N SER A 758 8.48 14.13 13.49
CA SER A 758 7.03 14.12 13.71
C SER A 758 6.48 12.73 13.44
N TRP A 759 5.57 12.24 14.31
CA TRP A 759 5.07 10.87 14.24
C TRP A 759 4.35 10.63 12.90
N GLU A 760 3.34 11.45 12.60
CA GLU A 760 2.61 11.36 11.34
C GLU A 760 3.49 11.80 10.15
N PRO A 761 3.49 11.08 9.02
CA PRO A 761 4.29 11.45 7.84
C PRO A 761 3.88 12.77 7.17
N ALA A 762 2.68 13.29 7.44
CA ALA A 762 2.17 14.53 6.86
C ALA A 762 2.77 15.78 7.53
N ASP A 763 3.03 15.70 8.83
CA ASP A 763 3.51 16.78 9.70
C ASP A 763 5.01 17.06 9.50
N ARG A 764 5.72 16.14 8.82
CA ARG A 764 7.16 16.23 8.55
C ARG A 764 7.43 17.23 7.42
N PRO A 765 8.50 18.05 7.51
CA PRO A 765 8.80 19.05 6.50
C PRO A 765 9.18 18.41 5.16
N THR A 766 8.78 19.01 4.04
CA THR A 766 9.26 18.56 2.71
C THR A 766 10.72 18.95 2.50
N PHE A 767 11.44 18.27 1.59
CA PHE A 767 12.81 18.67 1.25
C PHE A 767 12.87 20.07 0.59
N SER A 768 11.78 20.51 -0.04
CA SER A 768 11.66 21.89 -0.52
C SER A 768 11.49 22.91 0.62
N TRP A 769 10.82 22.55 1.72
CA TRP A 769 10.82 23.39 2.93
C TRP A 769 12.21 23.44 3.58
N LEU A 770 12.90 22.29 3.67
CA LEU A 770 14.24 22.21 4.23
C LEU A 770 15.26 23.06 3.44
N ASP A 771 15.29 22.96 2.11
CA ASP A 771 16.15 23.80 1.24
C ASP A 771 15.86 25.31 1.46
N GLN A 772 14.60 25.70 1.59
CA GLN A 772 14.20 27.09 1.87
C GLN A 772 14.59 27.55 3.28
N HIS A 773 14.41 26.71 4.31
CA HIS A 773 14.77 27.01 5.69
C HIS A 773 16.28 27.28 5.81
N PHE A 774 17.13 26.42 5.21
CA PHE A 774 18.59 26.65 5.19
C PHE A 774 19.05 27.83 4.31
N ASP A 775 18.23 28.33 3.37
CA ASP A 775 18.52 29.53 2.57
C ASP A 775 18.04 30.84 3.24
N THR A 776 17.11 30.77 4.20
CA THR A 776 16.42 31.94 4.77
C THR A 776 16.69 32.25 6.25
N GLU A 777 16.98 31.25 7.09
CA GLU A 777 17.28 31.47 8.52
C GLU A 777 18.64 32.20 8.69
N GLU A 778 18.66 33.30 9.44
CA GLU A 778 19.86 34.15 9.58
C GLU A 778 21.11 33.40 10.09
N THR A 779 20.92 32.36 10.93
CA THR A 779 22.02 31.50 11.39
C THR A 779 22.67 30.71 10.26
N TYR A 780 21.91 30.34 9.22
CA TYR A 780 22.38 29.58 8.06
C TYR A 780 22.82 30.46 6.89
N VAL A 781 22.42 31.73 6.83
CA VAL A 781 22.81 32.68 5.76
C VAL A 781 24.34 32.77 5.57
N SER A 782 25.15 32.53 6.61
CA SER A 782 26.61 32.40 6.50
C SER A 782 27.06 31.33 5.48
N ALA A 783 26.35 30.19 5.40
CA ALA A 783 26.62 29.14 4.42
C ALA A 783 26.25 29.57 2.98
N ARG A 784 25.29 30.48 2.83
CA ARG A 784 24.80 30.98 1.54
C ARG A 784 25.88 31.71 0.75
N ASP A 785 26.73 32.49 1.41
CA ASP A 785 27.83 33.21 0.75
C ASP A 785 29.03 32.30 0.44
N LEU A 786 29.25 31.25 1.23
CA LEU A 786 30.20 30.17 0.89
C LEU A 786 29.74 29.40 -0.36
N LEU A 787 28.44 29.07 -0.46
CA LEU A 787 27.86 28.42 -1.64
C LEU A 787 27.99 29.30 -2.90
N LYS A 788 27.78 30.63 -2.79
CA LYS A 788 28.02 31.58 -3.90
C LYS A 788 29.49 31.67 -4.31
N ALA A 789 30.43 31.47 -3.39
CA ALA A 789 31.86 31.47 -3.67
C ALA A 789 32.31 30.18 -4.37
N VAL A 790 31.84 29.01 -3.91
CA VAL A 790 32.14 27.70 -4.52
C VAL A 790 31.51 27.58 -5.93
N GLY A 791 30.38 28.23 -6.19
CA GLY A 791 29.77 28.29 -7.53
C GLY A 791 30.51 29.16 -8.55
N ARG A 792 31.75 29.59 -8.28
CA ARG A 792 32.57 30.47 -9.15
C ARG A 792 34.01 29.96 -9.39
N SER A 793 34.34 28.75 -8.96
CA SER A 793 35.67 28.12 -9.11
C SER A 793 35.63 26.90 -10.03
#